data_AF-A0AAD6TZZ2-F1
#
_entry.id   AF-A0AAD6TZZ2-F1
#
_cell.length_a   1.000
_cell.length_b   1.000
_cell.length_c   1.000
_cell.angle_alpha   90.00
_cell.angle_beta   90.00
_cell.angle_gamma   90.00
#
_symmetry.space_group_name_H-M   'P 1'
#
loop_
_entity.id
_entity.type
_entity.pdbx_description
1 polymer ?
#
loop_
_entity_poly.entity_id
_entity_poly.type
_entity_poly.pdbx_seq_one_letter_code
_entity_poly.pdbx_strand_id
1 'polypeptide(L)'
;MDHRIEERVVRLNRETTLEVLYSYPLDATVEYPETSSTGFVGHLFRINPKKWENPVLNIAYSRGKPGGQTVAGREKTTEILLSSQTGESVPCVLSHTTCTFLSDVKERLQNDRDERVQSSSPSKDVFLRTSAYLSALQKLGCSRPLCETTFLSATEEEERDARDLYLFQTQRGYRMKEGICEGRIVFDYDERGVPYISCEHYKPTSNKDHFHDHGIHHGAYDIDYLEAVITGDMEEAARIEDLARDQGYGPCVECTTVSNFSTQKANCPVPHRDPNGALIQPLLQRLPCLSKFRVYEPLEEYRTECPFILIVTGGVHTHPVPLPTKTPPQVRSALMTLFDQLGEDLPDITPRRFIRHPIVKAFLRNKFPDIVSPTLADWHVSLSNRSHVRAYIKQALEIHYPFGTGWAGVVNLREYQDTHLPKESHYIRRILALNIDPEDDVDEDEDPVDKKDNLLRIIVCMTPEASRRLLRSGRYLQSDIGFKRIIGFKEFEVAGMERDANTSLTFIRIFLNRMSAHAHQRVFEEIEAIVFEDTGSHIKWHHVHGTGPDDYGSMILSWAADQHRGQAKGLGLHLQKIAASLPKKRDLYETNRFIQDLSPYEHLHRIYRVCTVHYYRLVQLAAVPEQVRWLMRSLVCLEHANWQTTLDEISARGGKVAQDWLNNKLSSGFVFEGICWEKSFIPLEIWNAGDSNSNLVESVHRDVNQDGVHCTLVGGLKKGQNFDTLKFKSLEVYENFGIRPSYKTGHISENALVNLKRRDNQKHKYIAAEDDKLVAMNQKIQTALDKLVHAGRAVEAKERQLEKEKDISKRSRLEAEISKKTVAESKARNALEKLTSKAKELEATGSGRVVIARQLIGGGC
;
A
#
# COMPACT_ATOMS: atom_id res chain seq x y z
N MET A 1 -13.23 33.39 19.55
CA MET A 1 -13.82 34.74 19.69
C MET A 1 -15.12 34.57 20.46
N ASP A 2 -15.10 34.91 21.74
CA ASP A 2 -16.26 34.74 22.63
C ASP A 2 -17.25 35.90 22.46
N HIS A 3 -18.27 35.68 21.64
CA HIS A 3 -19.50 36.50 21.63
C HIS A 3 -20.57 35.82 22.50
N ARG A 4 -20.22 35.53 23.75
CA ARG A 4 -21.16 35.06 24.78
C ARG A 4 -21.76 36.26 25.51
N ILE A 5 -23.09 36.32 25.60
CA ILE A 5 -23.78 37.30 26.46
C ILE A 5 -24.03 36.61 27.79
N GLU A 6 -23.66 37.28 28.88
CA GLU A 6 -23.79 36.79 30.26
C GLU A 6 -24.89 37.59 30.99
N GLU A 7 -25.94 36.91 31.40
CA GLU A 7 -27.00 37.46 32.27
C GLU A 7 -26.95 36.78 33.63
N ARG A 8 -27.15 37.53 34.73
CA ARG A 8 -27.05 37.00 36.10
C ARG A 8 -28.40 36.98 36.79
N VAL A 9 -28.64 35.96 37.62
CA VAL A 9 -29.87 35.77 38.41
C VAL A 9 -31.12 35.71 37.52
N VAL A 10 -31.17 34.73 36.62
CA VAL A 10 -32.28 34.55 35.65
C VAL A 10 -33.25 33.48 36.15
N ARG A 11 -34.54 33.79 36.20
CA ARG A 11 -35.57 32.84 36.62
C ARG A 11 -35.85 31.82 35.52
N LEU A 12 -35.80 30.53 35.86
CA LEU A 12 -36.13 29.43 34.92
C LEU A 12 -37.61 29.02 35.03
N ASN A 13 -38.10 28.93 36.27
CA ASN A 13 -39.46 28.59 36.63
C ASN A 13 -39.72 28.99 38.11
N ARG A 14 -40.88 28.59 38.66
CA ARG A 14 -41.28 28.91 40.04
C ARG A 14 -40.30 28.43 41.13
N GLU A 15 -39.58 27.33 40.89
CA GLU A 15 -38.72 26.62 41.87
C GLU A 15 -37.22 26.76 41.59
N THR A 16 -36.83 27.21 40.39
CA THR A 16 -35.43 27.22 39.94
C THR A 16 -35.03 28.61 39.42
N THR A 17 -33.96 29.16 39.98
CA THR A 17 -33.27 30.35 39.46
C THR A 17 -31.86 29.95 39.04
N LEU A 18 -31.42 30.47 37.90
CA LEU A 18 -30.07 30.32 37.37
C LEU A 18 -29.19 31.43 37.95
N GLU A 19 -28.00 31.09 38.43
CA GLU A 19 -27.01 32.07 38.88
C GLU A 19 -26.50 32.90 37.69
N VAL A 20 -26.26 32.21 36.56
CA VAL A 20 -25.81 32.78 35.29
C VAL A 20 -26.55 32.10 34.13
N LEU A 21 -26.90 32.87 33.10
CA LEU A 21 -27.36 32.41 31.79
C LEU A 21 -26.37 32.89 30.73
N TYR A 22 -25.75 31.95 30.03
CA TYR A 22 -24.92 32.21 28.86
C TYR A 22 -25.73 32.02 27.58
N SER A 23 -25.82 33.07 26.77
CA SER A 23 -26.43 33.01 25.44
C SER A 23 -25.37 32.82 24.35
N TYR A 24 -25.55 31.79 23.53
CA TYR A 24 -24.64 31.40 22.46
C TYR A 24 -25.24 31.65 21.07
N PRO A 25 -24.45 32.18 20.12
CA PRO A 25 -24.90 32.39 18.75
C PRO A 25 -25.16 31.08 18.01
N LEU A 26 -25.74 31.19 16.81
CA LEU A 26 -25.90 30.06 15.90
C LEU A 26 -24.56 29.36 15.64
N ASP A 27 -24.60 28.04 15.53
CA ASP A 27 -23.44 27.15 15.28
C ASP A 27 -22.36 27.11 16.39
N ALA A 28 -22.57 27.76 17.53
CA ALA A 28 -21.65 27.69 18.67
C ALA A 28 -21.45 26.25 19.18
N THR A 29 -20.19 25.81 19.24
CA THR A 29 -19.80 24.50 19.78
C THR A 29 -19.23 24.66 21.18
N VAL A 30 -19.89 24.06 22.17
CA VAL A 30 -19.46 24.04 23.59
C VAL A 30 -19.34 22.59 24.02
N GLU A 31 -18.10 22.14 24.22
CA GLU A 31 -17.80 20.76 24.63
C GLU A 31 -17.83 20.57 26.16
N TYR A 32 -17.47 21.63 26.88
CA TYR A 32 -17.35 21.67 28.34
C TYR A 32 -18.16 22.85 28.90
N PRO A 33 -19.50 22.76 28.97
CA PRO A 33 -20.31 23.79 29.63
C PRO A 33 -19.96 23.91 31.11
N GLU A 34 -19.98 25.15 31.60
CA GLU A 34 -19.74 25.54 32.99
C GLU A 34 -20.83 24.99 33.92
N THR A 35 -20.51 24.79 35.20
CA THR A 35 -21.46 24.37 36.22
C THR A 35 -21.20 25.10 37.54
N SER A 36 -22.22 25.18 38.39
CA SER A 36 -22.11 25.80 39.71
C SER A 36 -22.14 24.78 40.84
N SER A 37 -21.39 25.06 41.90
CA SER A 37 -21.41 24.34 43.18
C SER A 37 -22.62 24.66 44.05
N THR A 38 -23.18 25.86 43.94
CA THR A 38 -24.23 26.40 44.82
C THR A 38 -25.61 26.46 44.17
N GLY A 39 -25.68 26.47 42.84
CA GLY A 39 -26.92 26.65 42.10
C GLY A 39 -26.88 26.04 40.70
N PHE A 40 -27.46 26.74 39.74
CA PHE A 40 -27.62 26.29 38.36
C PHE A 40 -27.08 27.31 37.37
N VAL A 41 -26.43 26.85 36.31
CA VAL A 41 -25.98 27.67 35.18
C VAL A 41 -26.79 27.28 33.93
N GLY A 42 -27.27 28.27 33.19
CA GLY A 42 -27.96 28.08 31.91
C GLY A 42 -27.04 28.32 30.72
N HIS A 43 -27.22 27.52 29.68
CA HIS A 43 -26.57 27.66 28.38
C HIS A 43 -27.66 27.63 27.31
N LEU A 44 -27.99 28.80 26.77
CA LEU A 44 -29.03 29.00 25.76
C LEU A 44 -28.38 29.00 24.39
N PHE A 45 -28.65 27.97 23.59
CA PHE A 45 -28.12 27.82 22.24
C PHE A 45 -29.17 28.20 21.22
N ARG A 46 -28.82 29.10 20.29
CA ARG A 46 -29.63 29.36 19.09
C ARG A 46 -29.41 28.24 18.07
N ILE A 47 -30.50 27.64 17.59
CA ILE A 47 -30.52 26.49 16.68
C ILE A 47 -31.18 26.88 15.35
N ASN A 48 -30.80 26.23 14.25
CA ASN A 48 -31.46 26.41 12.96
C ASN A 48 -32.74 25.55 12.89
N PRO A 49 -33.95 26.12 12.75
CA PRO A 49 -35.19 25.35 12.67
C PRO A 49 -35.22 24.34 11.52
N LYS A 50 -34.49 24.62 10.42
CA LYS A 50 -34.40 23.72 9.25
C LYS A 50 -33.40 22.57 9.43
N LYS A 51 -32.54 22.63 10.44
CA LYS A 51 -31.50 21.62 10.71
C LYS A 51 -31.32 21.50 12.24
N TRP A 52 -32.28 20.85 12.88
CA TRP A 52 -32.39 20.80 14.33
C TRP A 52 -31.40 19.82 14.98
N GLU A 53 -30.15 20.25 15.12
CA GLU A 53 -29.09 19.50 15.81
C GLU A 53 -29.03 19.88 17.28
N ASN A 54 -29.31 18.92 18.18
CA ASN A 54 -29.30 19.19 19.62
C ASN A 54 -27.84 19.40 20.13
N PRO A 55 -27.51 20.55 20.75
CA PRO A 55 -26.15 20.93 21.15
C PRO A 55 -25.55 20.01 22.21
N VAL A 56 -26.35 19.22 22.92
CA VAL A 56 -25.89 18.16 23.85
C VAL A 56 -25.02 17.12 23.13
N LEU A 57 -25.13 17.00 21.80
CA LEU A 57 -24.26 16.13 21.01
C LEU A 57 -22.82 16.65 20.90
N ASN A 58 -22.58 17.95 21.11
CA ASN A 58 -21.23 18.54 21.18
C ASN A 58 -20.55 18.27 22.52
N ILE A 59 -21.32 18.11 23.60
CA ILE A 59 -20.78 17.93 24.95
C ILE A 59 -19.89 16.68 25.04
N ALA A 60 -18.66 16.88 25.55
CA ALA A 60 -17.63 15.85 25.72
C ALA A 60 -17.88 14.96 26.96
N TYR A 61 -18.64 15.46 27.93
CA TYR A 61 -19.03 14.73 29.13
C TYR A 61 -19.81 13.45 28.81
N SER A 62 -19.44 12.36 29.48
CA SER A 62 -20.17 11.10 29.38
C SER A 62 -21.51 11.20 30.11
N ARG A 63 -22.60 10.90 29.41
CA ARG A 63 -23.98 10.97 29.93
C ARG A 63 -24.38 9.64 30.57
N GLY A 64 -24.45 9.61 31.89
CA GLY A 64 -24.74 8.40 32.68
C GLY A 64 -26.23 8.20 33.02
N LYS A 65 -26.52 7.04 33.64
CA LYS A 65 -27.74 6.83 34.44
C LYS A 65 -27.51 7.42 35.86
N PRO A 66 -28.57 7.83 36.59
CA PRO A 66 -29.97 7.89 36.17
C PRO A 66 -30.19 8.99 35.13
N GLY A 67 -31.04 8.69 34.16
CA GLY A 67 -31.44 9.63 33.12
C GLY A 67 -32.79 9.22 32.54
N GLY A 68 -33.53 10.21 32.06
CA GLY A 68 -34.88 10.03 31.56
C GLY A 68 -35.39 11.28 30.86
N GLN A 69 -36.49 11.11 30.13
CA GLN A 69 -37.13 12.13 29.32
C GLN A 69 -38.61 12.24 29.73
N THR A 70 -39.19 13.44 29.69
CA THR A 70 -40.63 13.62 29.92
C THR A 70 -41.42 12.84 28.87
N VAL A 71 -42.41 12.07 29.34
CA VAL A 71 -43.38 11.35 28.48
C VAL A 71 -44.32 12.36 27.83
N ALA A 72 -44.77 12.10 26.61
CA ALA A 72 -45.77 12.91 25.92
C ALA A 72 -47.02 13.15 26.78
N GLY A 73 -47.53 14.39 26.80
CA GLY A 73 -48.60 14.85 27.69
C GLY A 73 -48.13 15.26 29.10
N ARG A 74 -46.81 15.38 29.32
CA ARG A 74 -46.19 15.90 30.56
C ARG A 74 -45.03 16.86 30.27
N GLU A 75 -45.22 17.70 29.26
CA GLU A 75 -44.30 18.75 28.83
C GLU A 75 -44.01 19.74 29.98
N LYS A 76 -42.85 20.40 29.91
CA LYS A 76 -42.45 21.44 30.85
C LYS A 76 -42.26 22.77 30.12
N THR A 77 -42.83 23.84 30.65
CA THR A 77 -42.57 25.21 30.19
C THR A 77 -41.42 25.83 30.98
N THR A 78 -40.79 26.86 30.41
CA THR A 78 -39.74 27.66 31.08
C THR A 78 -39.97 29.14 30.80
N GLU A 79 -39.54 30.01 31.71
CA GLU A 79 -39.63 31.48 31.56
C GLU A 79 -38.59 32.04 30.56
N ILE A 80 -37.73 31.19 29.99
CA ILE A 80 -36.62 31.54 29.09
C ILE A 80 -36.92 31.16 27.63
N LEU A 81 -37.53 29.99 27.39
CA LEU A 81 -37.93 29.54 26.06
C LEU A 81 -39.34 30.06 25.74
N LEU A 82 -39.40 31.20 25.05
CA LEU A 82 -40.63 31.91 24.71
C LEU A 82 -40.91 31.85 23.20
N SER A 83 -42.18 31.84 22.78
CA SER A 83 -42.55 31.99 21.36
C SER A 83 -42.29 33.43 20.91
N SER A 84 -41.63 33.58 19.76
CA SER A 84 -41.44 34.89 19.14
C SER A 84 -42.73 35.54 18.63
N GLN A 85 -43.85 34.81 18.57
CA GLN A 85 -45.15 35.32 18.13
C GLN A 85 -46.03 35.79 19.30
N THR A 86 -46.11 35.00 20.37
CA THR A 86 -47.00 35.29 21.52
C THR A 86 -46.29 35.88 22.73
N GLY A 87 -44.97 35.71 22.84
CA GLY A 87 -44.21 36.04 24.06
C GLY A 87 -44.41 35.05 25.21
N GLU A 88 -45.21 34.01 25.04
CA GLU A 88 -45.52 33.01 26.06
C GLU A 88 -44.53 31.83 26.06
N SER A 89 -44.41 31.15 27.20
CA SER A 89 -43.52 29.99 27.36
C SER A 89 -43.93 28.79 26.52
N VAL A 90 -43.02 28.25 25.70
CA VAL A 90 -43.32 27.09 24.83
C VAL A 90 -43.26 25.75 25.58
N PRO A 91 -44.10 24.76 25.23
CA PRO A 91 -43.98 23.39 25.74
C PRO A 91 -42.66 22.75 25.31
N CYS A 92 -41.88 22.28 26.30
CA CYS A 92 -40.59 21.64 26.07
C CYS A 92 -40.57 20.20 26.58
N VAL A 93 -39.85 19.35 25.85
CA VAL A 93 -39.41 18.04 26.30
C VAL A 93 -38.18 18.23 27.19
N LEU A 94 -38.27 17.78 28.44
CA LEU A 94 -37.17 17.83 29.40
C LEU A 94 -36.48 16.47 29.44
N SER A 95 -35.18 16.43 29.10
CA SER A 95 -34.32 15.27 29.38
C SER A 95 -33.29 15.58 30.46
N HIS A 96 -32.93 14.60 31.28
CA HIS A 96 -31.92 14.75 32.32
C HIS A 96 -30.88 13.61 32.30
N THR A 97 -29.62 13.94 32.60
CA THR A 97 -28.50 12.98 32.71
C THR A 97 -27.43 13.52 33.67
N THR A 98 -26.65 12.65 34.32
CA THR A 98 -25.50 13.05 35.16
C THR A 98 -24.23 13.32 34.32
N CYS A 99 -23.34 14.19 34.82
CA CYS A 99 -22.14 14.71 34.12
C CYS A 99 -20.85 13.89 34.36
N THR A 100 -19.72 14.36 33.80
CA THR A 100 -18.34 14.05 34.21
C THR A 100 -17.33 15.24 34.03
N PHE A 101 -16.82 15.97 35.06
CA PHE A 101 -15.79 17.07 35.02
C PHE A 101 -14.88 17.01 36.30
N LEU A 102 -13.61 17.48 36.40
CA LEU A 102 -13.13 18.84 36.81
C LEU A 102 -11.61 19.11 36.54
N SER A 103 -11.22 20.40 36.35
CA SER A 103 -9.89 20.99 35.96
C SER A 103 -9.45 20.90 34.47
N ASP A 104 -8.58 21.82 34.00
CA ASP A 104 -8.11 21.83 32.60
C ASP A 104 -7.30 20.56 32.29
N VAL A 105 -7.77 19.79 31.30
CA VAL A 105 -7.10 18.59 30.78
C VAL A 105 -5.65 18.88 30.41
N LYS A 106 -5.33 20.08 29.92
CA LYS A 106 -3.96 20.46 29.54
C LYS A 106 -3.04 20.56 30.73
N GLU A 107 -3.44 21.26 31.79
CA GLU A 107 -2.64 21.45 33.01
C GLU A 107 -2.33 20.09 33.64
N ARG A 108 -3.35 19.24 33.77
CA ARG A 108 -3.17 17.88 34.29
C ARG A 108 -2.25 17.03 33.40
N LEU A 109 -2.47 17.00 32.09
CA LEU A 109 -1.62 16.23 31.16
C LEU A 109 -0.19 16.78 31.08
N GLN A 110 0.02 18.04 31.44
CA GLN A 110 1.34 18.66 31.58
C GLN A 110 2.02 18.19 32.87
N ASN A 111 1.32 18.20 34.01
CA ASN A 111 1.84 17.64 35.26
C ASN A 111 2.17 16.14 35.12
N ASP A 112 1.22 15.33 34.60
CA ASP A 112 1.41 13.90 34.28
C ASP A 112 2.63 13.66 33.35
N ARG A 113 3.03 14.65 32.54
CA ARG A 113 4.19 14.59 31.63
C ARG A 113 5.48 15.03 32.32
N ASP A 114 5.45 16.13 33.06
CA ASP A 114 6.61 16.70 33.72
C ASP A 114 7.12 15.74 34.81
N GLU A 115 6.22 15.10 35.58
CA GLU A 115 6.54 13.98 36.48
C GLU A 115 7.24 12.82 35.75
N ARG A 116 6.75 12.43 34.57
CA ARG A 116 7.35 11.34 33.77
C ARG A 116 8.74 11.68 33.22
N VAL A 117 8.98 12.94 32.90
CA VAL A 117 10.28 13.44 32.43
C VAL A 117 11.26 13.52 33.59
N GLN A 118 10.86 14.04 34.75
CA GLN A 118 11.69 14.11 35.96
C GLN A 118 12.11 12.71 36.44
N SER A 119 11.23 11.72 36.31
CA SER A 119 11.49 10.31 36.65
C SER A 119 11.99 9.47 35.46
N SER A 120 12.49 10.06 34.38
CA SER A 120 12.95 9.29 33.21
C SER A 120 14.38 8.76 33.40
N SER A 121 14.56 7.44 33.35
CA SER A 121 15.87 6.78 33.42
C SER A 121 15.91 5.53 32.52
N PRO A 122 17.09 5.08 32.07
CA PRO A 122 17.22 3.81 31.34
C PRO A 122 16.71 2.60 32.16
N SER A 123 16.95 2.62 33.48
CA SER A 123 16.46 1.59 34.42
C SER A 123 14.93 1.52 34.45
N LYS A 124 14.24 2.66 34.39
CA LYS A 124 12.79 2.72 34.27
C LYS A 124 12.27 2.10 32.98
N ASP A 125 12.92 2.35 31.84
CA ASP A 125 12.51 1.78 30.56
C ASP A 125 12.68 0.25 30.52
N VAL A 126 13.75 -0.26 31.14
CA VAL A 126 13.97 -1.71 31.31
C VAL A 126 12.94 -2.31 32.26
N PHE A 127 12.71 -1.70 33.43
CA PHE A 127 11.72 -2.16 34.41
C PHE A 127 10.30 -2.18 33.82
N LEU A 128 9.86 -1.09 33.18
CA LEU A 128 8.52 -1.00 32.58
C LEU A 128 8.33 -2.02 31.45
N ARG A 129 9.36 -2.29 30.65
CA ARG A 129 9.31 -3.35 29.62
C ARG A 129 9.19 -4.74 30.25
N THR A 130 9.93 -4.98 31.33
CA THR A 130 9.93 -6.25 32.07
C THR A 130 8.58 -6.50 32.75
N SER A 131 8.05 -5.52 33.47
CA SER A 131 6.73 -5.56 34.10
C SER A 131 5.59 -5.74 33.08
N ALA A 132 5.71 -5.13 31.90
CA ALA A 132 4.77 -5.35 30.79
C ALA A 132 4.88 -6.75 30.19
N TYR A 133 6.08 -7.36 30.17
CA TYR A 133 6.29 -8.73 29.69
C TYR A 133 5.72 -9.76 30.68
N LEU A 134 6.00 -9.62 31.98
CA LEU A 134 5.37 -10.41 33.05
C LEU A 134 3.83 -10.34 32.97
N SER A 135 3.28 -9.13 32.82
CA SER A 135 1.83 -8.92 32.63
C SER A 135 1.27 -9.60 31.37
N ALA A 136 2.08 -9.87 30.36
CA ALA A 136 1.67 -10.57 29.14
C ALA A 136 1.73 -12.10 29.33
N LEU A 137 2.80 -12.61 29.95
CA LEU A 137 2.97 -14.02 30.31
C LEU A 137 1.82 -14.51 31.20
N GLN A 138 1.51 -13.77 32.28
CA GLN A 138 0.41 -14.08 33.21
C GLN A 138 -0.98 -14.12 32.55
N LYS A 139 -1.19 -13.40 31.45
CA LYS A 139 -2.49 -13.33 30.73
C LYS A 139 -2.64 -14.36 29.63
N LEU A 140 -1.54 -14.73 28.97
CA LEU A 140 -1.55 -15.57 27.78
C LEU A 140 -1.22 -17.03 28.09
N GLY A 141 -0.33 -17.27 29.06
CA GLY A 141 0.22 -18.59 29.35
C GLY A 141 0.83 -19.25 28.11
N CYS A 142 0.75 -20.58 28.06
CA CYS A 142 1.14 -21.35 26.87
C CYS A 142 -0.06 -21.46 25.89
N SER A 143 0.01 -20.79 24.75
CA SER A 143 -1.09 -20.75 23.77
C SER A 143 -1.22 -22.01 22.89
N ARG A 144 -0.65 -23.16 23.30
CA ARG A 144 -0.78 -24.45 22.59
C ARG A 144 -2.01 -25.22 23.05
N PRO A 145 -2.49 -26.22 22.29
CA PRO A 145 -3.51 -27.14 22.76
C PRO A 145 -3.06 -27.87 24.05
N LEU A 146 -4.02 -28.29 24.87
CA LEU A 146 -3.75 -29.16 26.01
C LEU A 146 -3.20 -30.51 25.53
N CYS A 147 -1.96 -30.82 25.91
CA CYS A 147 -1.26 -32.05 25.50
C CYS A 147 -0.85 -32.94 26.69
N GLU A 148 -0.41 -32.34 27.79
CA GLU A 148 -0.10 -32.99 29.07
C GLU A 148 -0.93 -32.31 30.17
N THR A 149 -1.41 -33.07 31.16
CA THR A 149 -2.16 -32.54 32.31
C THR A 149 -1.20 -31.92 33.32
N THR A 150 -1.44 -30.68 33.71
CA THR A 150 -0.73 -30.04 34.83
C THR A 150 -1.30 -30.53 36.16
N PHE A 151 -0.44 -30.97 37.08
CA PHE A 151 -0.84 -31.27 38.46
C PHE A 151 -0.67 -30.03 39.34
N LEU A 152 -1.81 -29.48 39.79
CA LEU A 152 -1.88 -28.40 40.76
C LEU A 152 -2.23 -28.95 42.14
N SER A 153 -1.74 -28.30 43.19
CA SER A 153 -2.27 -28.43 44.54
C SER A 153 -3.64 -27.75 44.66
N ALA A 154 -4.43 -28.11 45.67
CA ALA A 154 -5.75 -27.50 45.90
C ALA A 154 -5.67 -25.96 46.05
N THR A 155 -4.61 -25.45 46.65
CA THR A 155 -4.34 -24.00 46.77
C THR A 155 -4.03 -23.36 45.42
N GLU A 156 -3.20 -23.97 44.57
CA GLU A 156 -2.91 -23.46 43.22
C GLU A 156 -4.14 -23.54 42.29
N GLU A 157 -5.02 -24.53 42.49
CA GLU A 157 -6.27 -24.66 41.75
C GLU A 157 -7.27 -23.56 42.13
N GLU A 158 -7.43 -23.26 43.43
CA GLU A 158 -8.22 -22.11 43.91
C GLU A 158 -7.66 -20.76 43.41
N GLU A 159 -6.34 -20.56 43.45
CA GLU A 159 -5.67 -19.37 42.93
C GLU A 159 -5.85 -19.22 41.41
N ARG A 160 -5.75 -20.32 40.66
CA ARG A 160 -5.99 -20.34 39.21
C ARG A 160 -7.44 -20.00 38.88
N ASP A 161 -8.41 -20.62 39.55
CA ASP A 161 -9.83 -20.37 39.32
C ASP A 161 -10.20 -18.92 39.66
N ALA A 162 -9.65 -18.37 40.75
CA ALA A 162 -9.80 -16.95 41.09
C ALA A 162 -9.20 -16.04 40.01
N ARG A 163 -8.00 -16.34 39.51
CA ARG A 163 -7.32 -15.60 38.43
C ARG A 163 -8.09 -15.68 37.11
N ASP A 164 -8.62 -16.84 36.75
CA ASP A 164 -9.30 -17.05 35.47
C ASP A 164 -10.72 -16.45 35.51
N LEU A 165 -11.40 -16.49 36.67
CA LEU A 165 -12.62 -15.71 36.93
C LEU A 165 -12.36 -14.20 36.82
N TYR A 166 -11.25 -13.72 37.37
CA TYR A 166 -10.80 -12.33 37.25
C TYR A 166 -10.49 -11.95 35.79
N LEU A 167 -9.77 -12.80 35.05
CA LEU A 167 -9.48 -12.60 33.62
C LEU A 167 -10.77 -12.60 32.79
N PHE A 168 -11.75 -13.46 33.09
CA PHE A 168 -13.07 -13.46 32.45
C PHE A 168 -13.86 -12.17 32.70
N GLN A 169 -13.89 -11.68 33.96
CA GLN A 169 -14.55 -10.41 34.31
C GLN A 169 -13.89 -9.22 33.60
N THR A 170 -12.55 -9.16 33.63
CA THR A 170 -11.76 -8.07 33.04
C THR A 170 -11.80 -8.07 31.51
N GLN A 171 -11.92 -9.24 30.87
CA GLN A 171 -12.16 -9.38 29.43
C GLN A 171 -13.64 -9.25 29.03
N ARG A 172 -14.51 -8.77 29.93
CA ARG A 172 -15.95 -8.52 29.68
C ARG A 172 -16.72 -9.77 29.21
N GLY A 173 -16.36 -10.93 29.72
CA GLY A 173 -17.00 -12.21 29.40
C GLY A 173 -16.45 -12.94 28.18
N TYR A 174 -15.35 -12.47 27.59
CA TYR A 174 -14.58 -13.30 26.66
C TYR A 174 -13.93 -14.44 27.45
N ARG A 175 -14.31 -15.69 27.16
CA ARG A 175 -13.61 -16.87 27.68
C ARG A 175 -12.30 -17.07 26.93
N MET A 176 -11.27 -17.51 27.63
CA MET A 176 -10.12 -18.11 26.96
C MET A 176 -10.58 -19.33 26.15
N LYS A 177 -9.82 -19.70 25.11
CA LYS A 177 -10.15 -20.91 24.34
C LYS A 177 -10.04 -22.13 25.25
N GLU A 178 -11.13 -22.88 25.37
CA GLU A 178 -11.12 -24.16 26.07
C GLU A 178 -10.17 -25.14 25.35
N GLY A 179 -9.42 -25.95 26.12
CA GLY A 179 -8.44 -26.90 25.58
C GLY A 179 -7.08 -26.29 25.21
N ILE A 180 -6.65 -25.20 25.85
CA ILE A 180 -5.25 -24.71 25.79
C ILE A 180 -4.39 -25.32 26.91
N CYS A 181 -3.07 -25.20 26.78
CA CYS A 181 -2.09 -25.76 27.71
C CYS A 181 -2.09 -25.03 29.06
N GLU A 182 -2.32 -25.79 30.13
CA GLU A 182 -2.38 -25.32 31.52
C GLU A 182 -1.01 -25.32 32.22
N GLY A 183 0.09 -25.40 31.47
CA GLY A 183 1.43 -25.52 32.04
C GLY A 183 1.90 -24.24 32.75
N ARG A 184 2.49 -24.38 33.94
CA ARG A 184 3.19 -23.30 34.64
C ARG A 184 4.25 -22.67 33.72
N ILE A 185 4.46 -21.36 33.90
CA ILE A 185 5.58 -20.64 33.29
C ILE A 185 6.74 -20.70 34.27
N VAL A 186 7.89 -21.17 33.81
CA VAL A 186 9.10 -21.44 34.60
C VAL A 186 10.22 -20.54 34.10
N PHE A 187 11.00 -19.99 35.02
CA PHE A 187 12.27 -19.31 34.74
C PHE A 187 13.40 -20.28 35.13
N ASP A 188 14.37 -20.49 34.25
CA ASP A 188 15.47 -21.45 34.46
C ASP A 188 16.70 -21.08 33.59
N TYR A 189 17.81 -21.78 33.80
CA TYR A 189 19.10 -21.54 33.13
C TYR A 189 19.48 -22.72 32.23
N ASP A 190 19.98 -22.44 31.02
CA ASP A 190 20.44 -23.49 30.11
C ASP A 190 21.80 -24.10 30.56
N GLU A 191 22.27 -25.14 29.86
CA GLU A 191 23.56 -25.81 30.14
C GLU A 191 24.79 -24.86 30.09
N ARG A 192 24.62 -23.62 29.62
CA ARG A 192 25.65 -22.59 29.50
C ARG A 192 25.48 -21.45 30.52
N GLY A 193 24.48 -21.56 31.40
CA GLY A 193 24.12 -20.52 32.38
C GLY A 193 23.37 -19.34 31.76
N VAL A 194 22.69 -19.52 30.62
CA VAL A 194 21.89 -18.46 30.00
C VAL A 194 20.43 -18.58 30.46
N PRO A 195 19.84 -17.52 31.06
CA PRO A 195 18.46 -17.57 31.54
C PRO A 195 17.46 -17.63 30.38
N TYR A 196 16.39 -18.40 30.58
CA TYR A 196 15.25 -18.53 29.68
C TYR A 196 13.94 -18.62 30.48
N ILE A 197 12.81 -18.37 29.80
CA ILE A 197 11.48 -18.63 30.34
C ILE A 197 10.78 -19.64 29.43
N SER A 198 10.19 -20.70 29.99
CA SER A 198 9.46 -21.73 29.24
C SER A 198 8.15 -22.12 29.92
N CYS A 199 7.31 -22.85 29.20
CA CYS A 199 6.26 -23.68 29.81
C CYS A 199 6.90 -24.92 30.45
N GLU A 200 6.39 -25.40 31.59
CA GLU A 200 6.89 -26.62 32.26
C GLU A 200 6.80 -27.89 31.37
N HIS A 201 5.88 -27.88 30.39
CA HIS A 201 5.70 -28.96 29.41
C HIS A 201 6.63 -28.84 28.19
N TYR A 202 7.41 -27.76 28.07
CA TYR A 202 8.40 -27.59 27.01
C TYR A 202 9.55 -28.57 27.19
N LYS A 203 9.82 -29.39 26.17
CA LYS A 203 10.89 -30.40 26.18
C LYS A 203 11.69 -30.29 24.88
N PRO A 204 12.99 -29.90 24.92
CA PRO A 204 13.82 -29.75 23.73
C PRO A 204 13.96 -31.00 22.83
N THR A 205 13.56 -32.17 23.32
CA THR A 205 13.63 -33.45 22.59
C THR A 205 12.28 -33.95 22.10
N SER A 206 11.16 -33.63 22.76
CA SER A 206 9.83 -34.17 22.46
C SER A 206 8.74 -33.12 22.18
N ASN A 207 8.62 -32.07 23.01
CA ASN A 207 7.57 -31.04 22.92
C ASN A 207 8.19 -29.64 22.74
N LYS A 208 8.64 -29.36 21.52
CA LYS A 208 9.29 -28.08 21.13
C LYS A 208 8.31 -26.96 20.80
N ASP A 209 7.03 -27.26 20.66
CA ASP A 209 6.01 -26.31 20.20
C ASP A 209 5.41 -25.48 21.34
N HIS A 210 5.50 -25.97 22.58
CA HIS A 210 5.17 -25.23 23.80
C HIS A 210 5.96 -23.92 23.93
N PHE A 211 5.45 -22.99 24.74
CA PHE A 211 6.07 -21.67 24.94
C PHE A 211 7.50 -21.78 25.46
N HIS A 212 8.42 -21.05 24.84
CA HIS A 212 9.84 -20.98 25.20
C HIS A 212 10.46 -19.69 24.65
N ASP A 213 11.15 -18.93 25.50
CA ASP A 213 11.82 -17.68 25.14
C ASP A 213 13.23 -17.59 25.75
N HIS A 214 14.23 -17.80 24.89
CA HIS A 214 15.63 -17.47 25.19
C HIS A 214 15.94 -15.97 25.02
N GLY A 215 15.03 -15.16 24.44
CA GLY A 215 15.30 -13.78 24.08
C GLY A 215 15.54 -12.83 25.25
N ILE A 216 15.24 -13.27 26.49
CA ILE A 216 15.32 -12.42 27.68
C ILE A 216 16.73 -11.93 28.00
N HIS A 217 17.74 -12.79 27.82
CA HIS A 217 19.14 -12.49 28.18
C HIS A 217 19.82 -11.44 27.27
N HIS A 218 19.17 -10.96 26.20
CA HIS A 218 19.72 -9.98 25.27
C HIS A 218 19.79 -8.53 25.82
N GLY A 219 19.84 -8.36 27.15
CA GLY A 219 19.90 -7.04 27.81
C GLY A 219 18.63 -6.19 27.63
N ALA A 220 17.51 -6.81 27.25
CA ALA A 220 16.25 -6.12 27.01
C ALA A 220 15.37 -6.00 28.27
N TYR A 221 15.62 -6.82 29.29
CA TYR A 221 14.80 -6.94 30.49
C TYR A 221 15.67 -6.96 31.75
N ASP A 222 15.02 -6.72 32.89
CA ASP A 222 15.58 -6.88 34.22
C ASP A 222 15.47 -8.37 34.58
N ILE A 223 16.60 -9.08 34.57
CA ILE A 223 16.63 -10.54 34.75
C ILE A 223 16.31 -10.92 36.19
N ASP A 224 16.89 -10.21 37.15
CA ASP A 224 16.67 -10.40 38.59
C ASP A 224 15.18 -10.24 38.93
N TYR A 225 14.52 -9.23 38.34
CA TYR A 225 13.07 -9.04 38.50
C TYR A 225 12.20 -10.09 37.79
N LEU A 226 12.65 -10.63 36.64
CA LEU A 226 11.96 -11.76 36.00
C LEU A 226 12.05 -13.03 36.84
N GLU A 227 13.25 -13.35 37.34
CA GLU A 227 13.50 -14.51 38.18
C GLU A 227 12.65 -14.42 39.45
N ALA A 228 12.77 -13.32 40.21
CA ALA A 228 12.06 -13.14 41.48
C ALA A 228 10.53 -13.24 41.33
N VAL A 229 9.93 -12.61 40.31
CA VAL A 229 8.47 -12.64 40.12
C VAL A 229 7.96 -14.00 39.62
N ILE A 230 8.76 -14.76 38.87
CA ILE A 230 8.35 -16.08 38.34
C ILE A 230 8.59 -17.21 39.34
N THR A 231 9.68 -17.15 40.12
CA THR A 231 9.99 -18.15 41.16
C THR A 231 9.20 -17.92 42.45
N GLY A 232 8.63 -16.72 42.65
CA GLY A 232 7.91 -16.37 43.86
C GLY A 232 8.79 -15.81 44.98
N ASP A 233 10.00 -15.33 44.67
CA ASP A 233 10.83 -14.58 45.61
C ASP A 233 10.23 -13.19 45.85
N MET A 234 9.37 -13.13 46.87
CA MET A 234 8.68 -11.92 47.29
C MET A 234 9.60 -10.90 47.96
N GLU A 235 10.74 -11.31 48.51
CA GLU A 235 11.68 -10.39 49.18
C GLU A 235 12.51 -9.63 48.13
N GLU A 236 13.06 -10.34 47.15
CA GLU A 236 13.83 -9.73 46.06
C GLU A 236 12.94 -8.92 45.12
N ALA A 237 11.73 -9.42 44.80
CA ALA A 237 10.77 -8.66 44.01
C ALA A 237 10.35 -7.36 44.72
N ALA A 238 10.15 -7.38 46.04
CA ALA A 238 9.87 -6.17 46.82
C ALA A 238 11.06 -5.21 46.84
N ARG A 239 12.30 -5.70 46.99
CA ARG A 239 13.52 -4.89 46.96
C ARG A 239 13.66 -4.10 45.66
N ILE A 240 13.38 -4.73 44.52
CA ILE A 240 13.45 -4.07 43.20
C ILE A 240 12.29 -3.10 43.00
N GLU A 241 11.07 -3.47 43.43
CA GLU A 241 9.88 -2.61 43.32
C GLU A 241 9.92 -1.38 44.23
N ASP A 242 10.52 -1.48 45.41
CA ASP A 242 10.75 -0.35 46.31
C ASP A 242 11.77 0.64 45.72
N LEU A 243 12.86 0.14 45.12
CA LEU A 243 13.82 0.99 44.41
C LEU A 243 13.20 1.69 43.19
N ALA A 244 12.25 1.04 42.52
CA ALA A 244 11.45 1.65 41.45
C ALA A 244 10.48 2.71 42.00
N ARG A 245 9.81 2.42 43.13
CA ARG A 245 8.87 3.34 43.81
C ARG A 245 9.56 4.62 44.23
N ASP A 246 10.75 4.52 44.81
CA ASP A 246 11.54 5.66 45.27
C ASP A 246 12.02 6.56 44.10
N GLN A 247 12.03 6.02 42.87
CA GLN A 247 12.24 6.75 41.60
C GLN A 247 10.94 7.17 40.90
N GLY A 248 9.77 6.97 41.51
CA GLY A 248 8.47 7.38 40.99
C GLY A 248 7.91 6.50 39.87
N TYR A 249 8.23 5.19 39.83
CA TYR A 249 7.62 4.25 38.89
C TYR A 249 7.42 2.84 39.46
N GLY A 250 6.73 1.97 38.71
CA GLY A 250 6.52 0.57 39.07
C GLY A 250 5.13 0.27 39.66
N PRO A 251 4.90 -0.93 40.21
CA PRO A 251 3.58 -1.35 40.68
C PRO A 251 3.20 -0.77 42.06
N CYS A 252 4.18 -0.28 42.82
CA CYS A 252 4.02 0.22 44.19
C CYS A 252 3.86 1.76 44.30
N VAL A 253 3.79 2.49 43.18
CA VAL A 253 3.49 3.93 43.18
C VAL A 253 1.99 4.22 43.06
N GLU A 254 1.59 5.40 43.51
CA GLU A 254 0.21 5.88 43.37
C GLU A 254 -0.20 5.97 41.88
N CYS A 255 -1.40 5.49 41.56
CA CYS A 255 -1.85 5.37 40.18
C CYS A 255 -2.52 6.64 39.66
N THR A 256 -1.83 7.37 38.78
CA THR A 256 -2.39 8.54 38.07
C THR A 256 -3.23 8.18 36.83
N THR A 257 -3.42 6.89 36.54
CA THR A 257 -4.13 6.44 35.33
C THR A 257 -5.63 6.75 35.40
N VAL A 258 -6.09 7.58 34.47
CA VAL A 258 -7.52 7.87 34.26
C VAL A 258 -7.92 7.55 32.83
N SER A 259 -9.19 7.22 32.63
CA SER A 259 -9.78 7.00 31.31
C SER A 259 -11.23 7.49 31.31
N ASN A 260 -11.72 7.91 30.13
CA ASN A 260 -13.10 8.34 29.97
C ASN A 260 -14.05 7.19 30.35
N PHE A 261 -15.20 7.52 30.95
CA PHE A 261 -16.23 6.55 31.33
C PHE A 261 -16.72 5.69 30.15
N SER A 262 -16.64 6.22 28.92
CA SER A 262 -16.94 5.52 27.66
C SER A 262 -15.86 4.53 27.18
N THR A 263 -14.76 4.35 27.93
CA THR A 263 -13.67 3.44 27.54
C THR A 263 -14.12 1.98 27.48
N GLN A 264 -13.55 1.24 26.51
CA GLN A 264 -13.72 -0.21 26.44
C GLN A 264 -12.74 -0.97 27.33
N LYS A 265 -11.70 -0.31 27.87
CA LYS A 265 -10.79 -0.93 28.84
C LYS A 265 -11.50 -1.16 30.17
N ALA A 266 -11.35 -2.34 30.76
CA ALA A 266 -11.82 -2.62 32.11
C ALA A 266 -10.75 -2.34 33.17
N ASN A 267 -9.47 -2.48 32.83
CA ASN A 267 -8.36 -2.50 33.78
C ASN A 267 -7.42 -1.30 33.61
N CYS A 268 -6.65 -1.02 34.66
CA CYS A 268 -5.45 -0.21 34.57
C CYS A 268 -4.46 -0.84 33.54
N PRO A 269 -3.82 -0.04 32.67
CA PRO A 269 -2.76 -0.52 31.79
C PRO A 269 -1.43 -0.74 32.53
N VAL A 270 -1.29 -0.22 33.75
CA VAL A 270 -0.14 -0.42 34.64
C VAL A 270 -0.49 -1.54 35.62
N PRO A 271 0.41 -2.52 35.87
CA PRO A 271 0.22 -3.49 36.94
C PRO A 271 0.44 -2.87 38.31
N HIS A 272 -0.21 -3.42 39.33
CA HIS A 272 -0.17 -2.96 40.72
C HIS A 272 -0.09 -4.16 41.67
N ARG A 273 0.45 -3.96 42.88
CA ARG A 273 0.34 -4.96 43.95
C ARG A 273 -1.03 -4.86 44.63
N ASP A 274 -1.67 -6.00 44.89
CA ASP A 274 -2.91 -6.08 45.70
C ASP A 274 -2.59 -6.11 47.22
N PRO A 275 -3.58 -6.09 48.12
CA PRO A 275 -3.35 -6.14 49.57
C PRO A 275 -2.66 -7.42 50.08
N ASN A 276 -2.65 -8.50 49.28
CA ASN A 276 -1.96 -9.76 49.58
C ASN A 276 -0.54 -9.79 48.97
N GLY A 277 -0.12 -8.72 48.28
CA GLY A 277 1.14 -8.63 47.56
C GLY A 277 1.12 -9.26 46.16
N ALA A 278 -0.01 -9.70 45.61
CA ALA A 278 -0.06 -10.27 44.27
C ALA A 278 0.05 -9.18 43.19
N LEU A 279 0.84 -9.42 42.13
CA LEU A 279 0.95 -8.50 40.98
C LEU A 279 -0.25 -8.67 40.05
N ILE A 280 -1.15 -7.68 40.01
CA ILE A 280 -2.42 -7.70 39.27
C ILE A 280 -2.59 -6.49 38.36
N GLN A 281 -3.61 -6.50 37.49
CA GLN A 281 -4.03 -5.32 36.71
C GLN A 281 -5.43 -4.89 37.12
N PRO A 282 -5.60 -4.07 38.18
CA PRO A 282 -6.89 -3.81 38.83
C PRO A 282 -7.94 -3.21 37.89
N LEU A 283 -9.20 -3.51 38.16
CA LEU A 283 -10.35 -2.89 37.51
C LEU A 283 -10.35 -1.37 37.75
N LEU A 284 -10.64 -0.59 36.71
CA LEU A 284 -10.77 0.86 36.81
C LEU A 284 -11.97 1.23 37.68
N GLN A 285 -11.70 1.93 38.78
CA GLN A 285 -12.75 2.44 39.66
C GLN A 285 -13.64 3.45 38.92
N ARG A 286 -14.96 3.27 39.02
CA ARG A 286 -15.93 4.23 38.48
C ARG A 286 -16.18 5.32 39.50
N LEU A 287 -15.78 6.54 39.18
CA LEU A 287 -16.06 7.72 40.00
C LEU A 287 -17.45 8.29 39.61
N PRO A 288 -18.47 8.22 40.48
CA PRO A 288 -19.81 8.73 40.18
C PRO A 288 -19.82 10.25 40.33
N CYS A 289 -20.49 10.95 39.41
CA CYS A 289 -20.60 12.41 39.41
C CYS A 289 -21.97 12.90 39.92
N LEU A 290 -21.96 13.97 40.72
CA LEU A 290 -23.17 14.56 41.32
C LEU A 290 -23.82 15.65 40.45
N SER A 291 -23.06 16.30 39.58
CA SER A 291 -23.59 17.28 38.62
C SER A 291 -24.63 16.69 37.68
N LYS A 292 -25.66 17.49 37.39
CA LYS A 292 -26.82 17.13 36.56
C LYS A 292 -26.93 18.06 35.36
N PHE A 293 -27.21 17.49 34.20
CA PHE A 293 -27.75 18.19 33.03
C PHE A 293 -29.26 18.07 33.01
N ARG A 294 -29.92 19.18 32.68
CA ARG A 294 -31.32 19.25 32.26
C ARG A 294 -31.36 19.95 30.91
N VAL A 295 -31.98 19.33 29.92
CA VAL A 295 -32.05 19.84 28.55
C VAL A 295 -33.50 20.08 28.25
N TYR A 296 -33.85 21.34 28.00
CA TYR A 296 -35.18 21.76 27.59
C TYR A 296 -35.16 21.98 26.07
N GLU A 297 -35.87 21.12 25.35
CA GLU A 297 -36.00 21.19 23.90
C GLU A 297 -37.48 21.45 23.54
N PRO A 298 -37.83 22.56 22.85
CA PRO A 298 -39.19 22.80 22.38
C PRO A 298 -39.76 21.63 21.56
N LEU A 299 -41.07 21.36 21.69
CA LEU A 299 -41.78 20.44 20.80
C LEU A 299 -41.63 20.88 19.34
N GLU A 300 -41.71 19.92 18.42
CA GLU A 300 -41.42 20.10 16.99
C GLU A 300 -42.21 21.24 16.34
N GLU A 301 -43.48 21.39 16.71
CA GLU A 301 -44.37 22.46 16.22
C GLU A 301 -43.95 23.89 16.64
N TYR A 302 -43.24 24.07 17.76
CA TYR A 302 -42.77 25.39 18.23
C TYR A 302 -41.32 25.73 17.82
N ARG A 303 -40.60 24.83 17.16
CA ARG A 303 -39.16 25.02 16.82
C ARG A 303 -38.89 26.20 15.89
N THR A 304 -39.87 26.61 15.09
CA THR A 304 -39.83 27.79 14.23
C THR A 304 -40.00 29.10 15.02
N GLU A 305 -40.80 29.08 16.08
CA GLU A 305 -41.12 30.26 16.91
C GLU A 305 -40.15 30.43 18.09
N CYS A 306 -39.63 29.33 18.62
CA CYS A 306 -38.60 29.29 19.65
C CYS A 306 -37.39 28.49 19.12
N PRO A 307 -36.49 29.11 18.34
CA PRO A 307 -35.33 28.47 17.72
C PRO A 307 -34.18 28.28 18.72
N PHE A 308 -34.47 27.80 19.93
CA PHE A 308 -33.52 27.72 21.03
C PHE A 308 -33.61 26.39 21.78
N ILE A 309 -32.45 25.91 22.26
CA ILE A 309 -32.36 24.81 23.23
C ILE A 309 -31.63 25.34 24.47
N LEU A 310 -32.21 25.10 25.64
CA LEU A 310 -31.63 25.48 26.91
C LEU A 310 -31.06 24.25 27.62
N ILE A 311 -29.76 24.28 27.90
CA ILE A 311 -29.08 23.31 28.75
C ILE A 311 -28.85 23.96 30.12
N VAL A 312 -29.39 23.37 31.18
CA VAL A 312 -29.16 23.80 32.56
C VAL A 312 -28.24 22.77 33.23
N THR A 313 -27.15 23.27 33.82
CA THR A 313 -26.17 22.49 34.57
C THR A 313 -26.24 22.85 36.06
N GLY A 314 -25.76 21.97 36.94
CA GLY A 314 -25.63 22.30 38.37
C GLY A 314 -25.18 21.12 39.22
N GLY A 315 -24.52 21.44 40.32
CA GLY A 315 -23.89 20.49 41.25
C GLY A 315 -22.40 20.30 40.96
N VAL A 316 -21.63 20.04 42.02
CA VAL A 316 -20.17 19.81 41.95
C VAL A 316 -19.84 18.48 41.25
N HIS A 317 -18.67 18.43 40.61
CA HIS A 317 -18.13 17.21 40.02
C HIS A 317 -16.96 16.66 40.85
N THR A 318 -16.81 15.35 40.81
CA THR A 318 -16.11 14.55 41.84
C THR A 318 -14.96 13.72 41.28
N HIS A 319 -14.43 14.09 40.10
CA HIS A 319 -13.35 13.36 39.41
C HIS A 319 -12.64 14.28 38.37
N PRO A 320 -11.69 13.79 37.56
CA PRO A 320 -10.99 14.62 36.55
C PRO A 320 -11.77 14.80 35.23
N VAL A 321 -11.50 15.87 34.46
CA VAL A 321 -12.16 16.10 33.14
C VAL A 321 -11.88 14.96 32.16
N PRO A 322 -12.91 14.46 31.44
CA PRO A 322 -12.74 13.47 30.38
C PRO A 322 -12.01 14.06 29.17
N LEU A 323 -11.11 13.26 28.61
CA LEU A 323 -10.37 13.58 27.39
C LEU A 323 -11.33 13.84 26.21
N PRO A 324 -11.07 14.82 25.34
CA PRO A 324 -11.90 15.15 24.17
C PRO A 324 -11.77 14.12 23.04
N THR A 325 -12.28 12.89 23.29
CA THR A 325 -12.20 11.77 22.34
C THR A 325 -13.33 11.73 21.32
N LYS A 326 -14.43 12.44 21.58
CA LYS A 326 -15.62 12.47 20.73
C LYS A 326 -15.52 13.60 19.70
N THR A 327 -15.73 13.30 18.43
CA THR A 327 -15.79 14.32 17.37
C THR A 327 -17.17 15.00 17.37
N PRO A 328 -17.27 16.34 17.41
CA PRO A 328 -18.54 17.05 17.31
C PRO A 328 -19.30 16.74 16.01
N PRO A 329 -20.65 16.65 16.01
CA PRO A 329 -21.46 16.43 14.82
C PRO A 329 -21.18 17.37 13.65
N GLN A 330 -20.97 18.67 13.89
CA GLN A 330 -20.63 19.63 12.84
C GLN A 330 -19.31 19.28 12.14
N VAL A 331 -18.28 18.92 12.91
CA VAL A 331 -16.98 18.45 12.40
C VAL A 331 -17.15 17.16 11.59
N ARG A 332 -17.97 16.21 12.08
CA ARG A 332 -18.30 14.98 11.35
C ARG A 332 -19.07 15.25 10.04
N SER A 333 -20.02 16.19 10.05
CA SER A 333 -20.81 16.57 8.86
C SER A 333 -19.90 17.16 7.79
N ALA A 334 -19.02 18.09 8.17
CA ALA A 334 -18.04 18.68 7.25
C ALA A 334 -16.98 17.68 6.79
N LEU A 335 -16.61 16.68 7.60
CA LEU A 335 -15.77 15.55 7.16
C LEU A 335 -16.47 14.71 6.08
N MET A 336 -17.78 14.46 6.19
CA MET A 336 -18.52 13.75 5.14
C MET A 336 -18.51 14.54 3.83
N THR A 337 -18.83 15.83 3.87
CA THR A 337 -18.73 16.72 2.69
C THR A 337 -17.32 16.73 2.09
N LEU A 338 -16.27 16.62 2.92
CA LEU A 338 -14.89 16.52 2.47
C LEU A 338 -14.54 15.14 1.87
N PHE A 339 -15.21 14.06 2.27
CA PHE A 339 -15.11 12.75 1.61
C PHE A 339 -15.83 12.74 0.26
N ASP A 340 -17.00 13.38 0.16
CA ASP A 340 -17.77 13.51 -1.09
C ASP A 340 -16.93 14.21 -2.18
N GLN A 341 -16.10 15.18 -1.79
CA GLN A 341 -15.18 15.92 -2.66
C GLN A 341 -13.98 15.10 -3.16
N LEU A 342 -13.71 13.90 -2.62
CA LEU A 342 -12.56 13.08 -3.05
C LEU A 342 -12.80 12.32 -4.38
N GLY A 343 -14.05 12.23 -4.85
CA GLY A 343 -14.37 11.65 -6.16
C GLY A 343 -13.79 10.23 -6.36
N GLU A 344 -12.94 10.09 -7.37
CA GLU A 344 -12.25 8.85 -7.75
C GLU A 344 -11.22 8.33 -6.73
N ASP A 345 -10.76 9.16 -5.79
CA ASP A 345 -9.83 8.76 -4.73
C ASP A 345 -10.55 8.12 -3.52
N LEU A 346 -11.86 8.34 -3.38
CA LEU A 346 -12.64 7.82 -2.24
C LEU A 346 -12.57 6.29 -2.09
N PRO A 347 -12.71 5.44 -3.14
CA PRO A 347 -12.63 3.97 -3.01
C PRO A 347 -11.35 3.45 -2.35
N ASP A 348 -10.24 4.14 -2.59
CA ASP A 348 -8.89 3.73 -2.17
C ASP A 348 -8.35 4.58 -1.01
N ILE A 349 -9.21 5.39 -0.38
CA ILE A 349 -8.80 6.32 0.66
C ILE A 349 -8.46 5.56 1.95
N THR A 350 -7.33 5.94 2.53
CA THR A 350 -6.88 5.45 3.85
C THR A 350 -6.62 6.66 4.74
N PRO A 351 -6.61 6.54 6.08
CA PRO A 351 -6.30 7.67 6.95
C PRO A 351 -5.00 8.40 6.59
N ARG A 352 -3.97 7.66 6.12
CA ARG A 352 -2.69 8.24 5.68
C ARG A 352 -2.78 8.95 4.31
N ARG A 353 -3.58 8.43 3.37
CA ARG A 353 -3.84 9.11 2.08
C ARG A 353 -4.69 10.36 2.30
N PHE A 354 -5.77 10.27 3.08
CA PHE A 354 -6.65 11.38 3.45
C PHE A 354 -5.89 12.57 4.07
N ILE A 355 -5.09 12.35 5.12
CA ILE A 355 -4.26 13.40 5.76
C ILE A 355 -3.30 14.08 4.77
N ARG A 356 -2.86 13.37 3.71
CA ARG A 356 -1.92 13.90 2.72
C ARG A 356 -2.58 14.52 1.49
N HIS A 357 -3.89 14.33 1.32
CA HIS A 357 -4.65 14.64 0.10
C HIS A 357 -4.66 16.16 -0.18
N PRO A 358 -4.51 16.59 -1.45
CA PRO A 358 -4.50 18.02 -1.79
C PRO A 358 -5.76 18.76 -1.32
N ILE A 359 -6.96 18.18 -1.49
CA ILE A 359 -8.23 18.82 -1.11
C ILE A 359 -8.28 19.02 0.42
N VAL A 360 -7.89 18.01 1.19
CA VAL A 360 -7.85 18.08 2.66
C VAL A 360 -6.85 19.15 3.14
N LYS A 361 -5.67 19.25 2.51
CA LYS A 361 -4.68 20.29 2.83
C LYS A 361 -5.16 21.70 2.47
N ALA A 362 -5.83 21.86 1.33
CA ALA A 362 -6.40 23.14 0.91
C ALA A 362 -7.52 23.57 1.87
N PHE A 363 -8.43 22.65 2.22
CA PHE A 363 -9.47 22.87 3.21
C PHE A 363 -8.90 23.31 4.56
N LEU A 364 -7.90 22.60 5.09
CA LEU A 364 -7.29 22.93 6.38
C LEU A 364 -6.57 24.28 6.36
N ARG A 365 -5.84 24.63 5.29
CA ARG A 365 -5.19 25.94 5.15
C ARG A 365 -6.20 27.09 5.07
N ASN A 366 -7.28 26.91 4.33
CA ASN A 366 -8.34 27.92 4.23
C ASN A 366 -9.10 28.10 5.55
N LYS A 367 -9.24 27.02 6.34
CA LYS A 367 -9.92 27.04 7.64
C LYS A 367 -9.05 27.57 8.78
N PHE A 368 -7.73 27.37 8.70
CA PHE A 368 -6.75 27.78 9.72
C PHE A 368 -5.57 28.52 9.08
N PRO A 369 -5.79 29.75 8.56
CA PRO A 369 -4.77 30.50 7.82
C PRO A 369 -3.58 30.92 8.69
N ASP A 370 -3.80 31.09 10.01
CA ASP A 370 -2.77 31.48 10.98
C ASP A 370 -1.80 30.35 11.34
N ILE A 371 -2.09 29.11 10.91
CA ILE A 371 -1.25 27.93 11.15
C ILE A 371 -0.45 27.62 9.88
N VAL A 372 0.88 27.56 9.98
CA VAL A 372 1.78 27.36 8.82
C VAL A 372 1.55 26.02 8.09
N SER A 373 1.17 24.97 8.81
CA SER A 373 0.89 23.64 8.27
C SER A 373 -0.19 22.91 9.08
N PRO A 374 -1.47 23.30 8.94
CA PRO A 374 -2.54 22.78 9.76
C PRO A 374 -2.81 21.30 9.45
N THR A 375 -3.19 20.57 10.48
CA THR A 375 -3.47 19.14 10.48
C THR A 375 -4.91 18.88 10.90
N LEU A 376 -5.35 17.61 10.83
CA LEU A 376 -6.66 17.24 11.35
C LEU A 376 -6.78 17.44 12.87
N ALA A 377 -5.67 17.42 13.63
CA ALA A 377 -5.69 17.65 15.07
C ALA A 377 -5.96 19.11 15.42
N ASP A 378 -5.48 20.05 14.59
CA ASP A 378 -5.77 21.49 14.71
C ASP A 378 -7.24 21.80 14.38
N TRP A 379 -7.88 20.97 13.54
CA TRP A 379 -9.32 21.03 13.34
C TRP A 379 -10.08 20.47 14.55
N HIS A 380 -9.76 19.25 14.98
CA HIS A 380 -10.27 18.70 16.23
C HIS A 380 -9.38 17.56 16.74
N VAL A 381 -9.03 17.60 18.02
CA VAL A 381 -8.06 16.67 18.65
C VAL A 381 -8.46 15.19 18.53
N SER A 382 -9.75 14.86 18.50
CA SER A 382 -10.22 13.47 18.26
C SER A 382 -9.79 12.89 16.92
N LEU A 383 -9.50 13.73 15.91
CA LEU A 383 -9.09 13.31 14.56
C LEU A 383 -7.61 12.94 14.48
N SER A 384 -6.84 13.21 15.53
CA SER A 384 -5.52 12.60 15.73
C SER A 384 -5.61 11.06 15.80
N ASN A 385 -6.74 10.54 16.31
CA ASN A 385 -7.00 9.10 16.32
C ASN A 385 -7.32 8.60 14.89
N ARG A 386 -6.32 8.00 14.24
CA ARG A 386 -6.45 7.41 12.90
C ARG A 386 -7.53 6.31 12.80
N SER A 387 -7.91 5.67 13.90
CA SER A 387 -9.02 4.71 13.94
C SER A 387 -10.38 5.39 13.86
N HIS A 388 -10.54 6.61 14.41
CA HIS A 388 -11.75 7.41 14.20
C HIS A 388 -11.84 7.89 12.75
N VAL A 389 -10.74 8.39 12.18
CA VAL A 389 -10.67 8.74 10.75
C VAL A 389 -10.99 7.53 9.87
N ARG A 390 -10.48 6.34 10.20
CA ARG A 390 -10.83 5.08 9.52
C ARG A 390 -12.32 4.74 9.64
N ALA A 391 -12.95 4.96 10.80
CA ALA A 391 -14.38 4.71 10.99
C ALA A 391 -15.23 5.66 10.13
N TYR A 392 -14.87 6.94 10.02
CA TYR A 392 -15.57 7.88 9.14
C TYR A 392 -15.34 7.57 7.65
N ILE A 393 -14.12 7.17 7.26
CA ILE A 393 -13.83 6.63 5.92
C ILE A 393 -14.72 5.42 5.62
N LYS A 394 -14.82 4.46 6.56
CA LYS A 394 -15.68 3.27 6.39
C LYS A 394 -17.14 3.66 6.19
N GLN A 395 -17.64 4.61 6.99
CA GLN A 395 -19.00 5.12 6.84
C GLN A 395 -19.21 5.82 5.48
N ALA A 396 -18.26 6.63 5.01
CA ALA A 396 -18.34 7.25 3.69
C ALA A 396 -18.31 6.20 2.57
N LEU A 397 -17.46 5.16 2.69
CA LEU A 397 -17.44 4.03 1.76
C LEU A 397 -18.75 3.24 1.77
N GLU A 398 -19.39 3.04 2.93
CA GLU A 398 -20.69 2.36 3.05
C GLU A 398 -21.83 3.17 2.40
N ILE A 399 -21.73 4.50 2.40
CA ILE A 399 -22.70 5.41 1.76
C ILE A 399 -22.50 5.44 0.23
N HIS A 400 -21.26 5.63 -0.23
CA HIS A 400 -20.94 5.80 -1.66
C HIS A 400 -20.79 4.47 -2.42
N TYR A 401 -20.46 3.39 -1.72
CA TYR A 401 -20.19 2.06 -2.27
C TYR A 401 -20.82 0.99 -1.35
N PRO A 402 -22.15 0.93 -1.21
CA PRO A 402 -22.83 -0.01 -0.31
C PRO A 402 -22.55 -1.49 -0.61
N PHE A 403 -22.20 -1.81 -1.87
CA PHE A 403 -21.78 -3.15 -2.31
C PHE A 403 -20.25 -3.37 -2.24
N GLY A 404 -19.53 -2.49 -1.54
CA GLY A 404 -18.07 -2.48 -1.42
C GLY A 404 -17.34 -2.00 -2.69
N THR A 405 -16.01 -2.07 -2.67
CA THR A 405 -15.13 -1.60 -3.75
C THR A 405 -14.51 -2.73 -4.59
N GLY A 406 -15.01 -3.96 -4.40
CA GLY A 406 -14.64 -5.15 -5.18
C GLY A 406 -15.60 -5.43 -6.36
N TRP A 407 -15.72 -6.71 -6.75
CA TRP A 407 -16.55 -7.16 -7.87
C TRP A 407 -18.01 -6.69 -7.80
N ALA A 408 -18.68 -6.88 -6.65
CA ALA A 408 -20.07 -6.47 -6.46
C ALA A 408 -20.26 -4.95 -6.60
N GLY A 409 -19.27 -4.16 -6.17
CA GLY A 409 -19.24 -2.71 -6.40
C GLY A 409 -19.20 -2.33 -7.88
N VAL A 410 -18.43 -3.04 -8.70
CA VAL A 410 -18.38 -2.80 -10.16
C VAL A 410 -19.68 -3.23 -10.85
N VAL A 411 -20.29 -4.34 -10.42
CA VAL A 411 -21.62 -4.77 -10.91
C VAL A 411 -22.66 -3.67 -10.64
N ASN A 412 -22.70 -3.12 -9.43
CA ASN A 412 -23.63 -2.05 -9.10
C ASN A 412 -23.30 -0.71 -9.81
N LEU A 413 -22.03 -0.39 -10.05
CA LEU A 413 -21.66 0.78 -10.87
C LEU A 413 -22.15 0.64 -12.32
N ARG A 414 -22.10 -0.56 -12.91
CA ARG A 414 -22.69 -0.82 -14.23
C ARG A 414 -24.21 -0.71 -14.19
N GLU A 415 -24.87 -1.32 -13.21
CA GLU A 415 -26.32 -1.21 -13.05
C GLU A 415 -26.78 0.26 -12.93
N TYR A 416 -26.06 1.06 -12.13
CA TYR A 416 -26.30 2.50 -12.02
C TYR A 416 -26.08 3.23 -13.35
N GLN A 417 -24.99 2.96 -14.06
CA GLN A 417 -24.70 3.51 -15.38
C GLN A 417 -25.82 3.16 -16.39
N ASP A 418 -26.23 1.89 -16.44
CA ASP A 418 -27.21 1.37 -17.40
C ASP A 418 -28.62 1.92 -17.14
N THR A 419 -28.92 2.36 -15.90
CA THR A 419 -30.22 2.91 -15.48
C THR A 419 -30.28 4.44 -15.42
N HIS A 420 -29.17 5.13 -15.14
CA HIS A 420 -29.14 6.58 -14.88
C HIS A 420 -28.34 7.40 -15.91
N LEU A 421 -27.45 6.77 -16.70
CA LEU A 421 -26.58 7.48 -17.64
C LEU A 421 -26.96 7.17 -19.10
N PRO A 422 -26.89 8.16 -20.02
CA PRO A 422 -27.11 7.92 -21.44
C PRO A 422 -25.99 7.04 -22.01
N LYS A 423 -26.30 6.26 -23.06
CA LYS A 423 -25.36 5.30 -23.67
C LYS A 423 -24.02 5.92 -24.10
N GLU A 424 -24.02 7.16 -24.60
CA GLU A 424 -22.78 7.88 -24.95
C GLU A 424 -21.82 8.12 -23.76
N SER A 425 -22.33 8.07 -22.53
CA SER A 425 -21.55 8.18 -21.29
C SER A 425 -21.19 6.82 -20.66
N HIS A 426 -21.55 5.70 -21.30
CA HIS A 426 -21.24 4.38 -20.78
C HIS A 426 -19.77 4.06 -20.95
N TYR A 427 -19.07 3.79 -19.83
CA TYR A 427 -17.66 3.43 -19.82
C TYR A 427 -17.46 1.95 -19.48
N ILE A 428 -18.25 1.39 -18.57
CA ILE A 428 -18.24 -0.06 -18.27
C ILE A 428 -19.11 -0.75 -19.30
N ARG A 429 -18.52 -1.42 -20.28
CA ARG A 429 -19.25 -1.95 -21.45
C ARG A 429 -19.64 -3.41 -21.30
N ARG A 430 -18.81 -4.20 -20.61
CA ARG A 430 -19.08 -5.60 -20.26
C ARG A 430 -18.55 -5.92 -18.87
N ILE A 431 -19.29 -6.79 -18.19
CA ILE A 431 -18.86 -7.52 -17.00
C ILE A 431 -19.23 -8.97 -17.24
N LEU A 432 -18.25 -9.87 -17.23
CA LEU A 432 -18.42 -11.30 -17.45
C LEU A 432 -17.88 -12.10 -16.26
N ALA A 433 -18.63 -13.11 -15.87
CA ALA A 433 -18.27 -14.12 -14.88
C ALA A 433 -18.55 -15.49 -15.52
N LEU A 434 -17.52 -16.16 -16.03
CA LEU A 434 -17.63 -17.43 -16.76
C LEU A 434 -16.91 -18.52 -15.99
N ASN A 435 -17.51 -19.70 -15.84
CA ASN A 435 -16.76 -20.86 -15.36
C ASN A 435 -15.80 -21.32 -16.46
N ILE A 436 -14.54 -21.61 -16.11
CA ILE A 436 -13.58 -22.22 -17.02
C ILE A 436 -13.38 -23.68 -16.63
N ASP A 437 -13.41 -24.58 -17.61
CA ASP A 437 -12.96 -25.95 -17.41
C ASP A 437 -11.43 -25.99 -17.25
N PRO A 438 -10.86 -26.82 -16.36
CA PRO A 438 -9.41 -26.81 -16.09
C PRO A 438 -8.50 -27.06 -17.31
N GLU A 439 -9.05 -27.59 -18.40
CA GLU A 439 -8.37 -27.84 -19.68
C GLU A 439 -8.25 -26.57 -20.55
N ASP A 440 -9.21 -25.64 -20.46
CA ASP A 440 -9.18 -24.32 -21.12
C ASP A 440 -8.29 -23.30 -20.37
N ASP A 441 -7.90 -23.64 -19.14
CA ASP A 441 -7.08 -22.83 -18.23
C ASP A 441 -5.60 -23.25 -18.19
N VAL A 442 -5.16 -24.05 -19.16
CA VAL A 442 -3.75 -24.45 -19.29
C VAL A 442 -2.93 -23.30 -19.86
N ASP A 443 -2.56 -22.35 -18.99
CA ASP A 443 -1.51 -21.39 -19.26
C ASP A 443 -0.14 -22.10 -19.21
N GLU A 444 0.58 -22.08 -20.33
CA GLU A 444 1.92 -22.68 -20.45
C GLU A 444 2.99 -21.91 -19.64
N ASP A 445 2.70 -20.67 -19.21
CA ASP A 445 3.65 -19.72 -18.61
C ASP A 445 3.18 -19.08 -17.27
N GLU A 446 1.95 -19.31 -16.75
CA GLU A 446 1.54 -18.82 -15.39
C GLU A 446 1.88 -19.85 -14.30
N ASP A 447 2.49 -19.39 -13.19
CA ASP A 447 2.51 -20.16 -11.94
C ASP A 447 1.06 -20.52 -11.52
N PRO A 448 0.80 -21.71 -10.95
CA PRO A 448 -0.55 -22.11 -10.57
C PRO A 448 -1.11 -21.22 -9.46
N VAL A 449 -1.84 -20.17 -9.86
CA VAL A 449 -2.61 -19.30 -8.97
C VAL A 449 -3.56 -20.17 -8.13
N ASP A 450 -3.67 -19.88 -6.82
CA ASP A 450 -4.40 -20.67 -5.81
C ASP A 450 -5.78 -21.11 -6.34
N LYS A 451 -5.88 -22.38 -6.78
CA LYS A 451 -6.92 -22.94 -7.68
C LYS A 451 -8.29 -23.14 -7.00
N LYS A 452 -8.72 -22.18 -6.19
CA LYS A 452 -9.97 -22.23 -5.40
C LYS A 452 -11.16 -21.57 -6.09
N ASP A 453 -10.94 -20.81 -7.16
CA ASP A 453 -11.96 -20.04 -7.86
C ASP A 453 -11.88 -20.26 -9.38
N ASN A 454 -12.73 -21.14 -9.92
CA ASN A 454 -12.80 -21.52 -11.34
C ASN A 454 -13.40 -20.42 -12.25
N LEU A 455 -13.63 -19.22 -11.73
CA LEU A 455 -14.34 -18.16 -12.45
C LEU A 455 -13.37 -17.23 -13.21
N LEU A 456 -13.50 -17.19 -14.53
CA LEU A 456 -13.01 -16.08 -15.35
C LEU A 456 -13.82 -14.83 -15.03
N ARG A 457 -13.13 -13.76 -14.64
CA ARG A 457 -13.72 -12.43 -14.46
C ARG A 457 -13.10 -11.49 -15.47
N ILE A 458 -13.91 -10.95 -16.38
CA ILE A 458 -13.51 -9.94 -17.37
C ILE A 458 -14.41 -8.71 -17.21
N ILE A 459 -13.81 -7.53 -17.18
CA ILE A 459 -14.51 -6.24 -17.29
C ILE A 459 -13.89 -5.50 -18.47
N VAL A 460 -14.70 -5.17 -19.49
CA VAL A 460 -14.25 -4.36 -20.64
C VAL A 460 -14.73 -2.93 -20.45
N CYS A 461 -13.80 -1.99 -20.41
CA CYS A 461 -14.05 -0.56 -20.28
C CYS A 461 -13.61 0.19 -21.54
N MET A 462 -14.52 0.98 -22.10
CA MET A 462 -14.36 1.68 -23.39
C MET A 462 -15.46 2.72 -23.56
N THR A 463 -15.11 3.96 -23.93
CA THR A 463 -16.13 4.96 -24.31
C THR A 463 -16.63 4.72 -25.74
N PRO A 464 -17.88 5.06 -26.11
CA PRO A 464 -18.35 4.97 -27.50
C PRO A 464 -17.51 5.80 -28.49
N GLU A 465 -16.93 6.90 -28.03
CA GLU A 465 -15.99 7.69 -28.84
C GLU A 465 -14.68 6.94 -29.12
N ALA A 466 -14.18 6.16 -28.16
CA ALA A 466 -13.06 5.27 -28.40
C ALA A 466 -13.38 4.21 -29.46
N SER A 467 -14.63 3.71 -29.53
CA SER A 467 -15.06 2.73 -30.54
C SER A 467 -15.06 3.33 -31.94
N ARG A 468 -15.61 4.54 -32.08
CA ARG A 468 -15.59 5.30 -33.34
C ARG A 468 -14.16 5.61 -33.80
N ARG A 469 -13.26 5.97 -32.88
CA ARG A 469 -11.85 6.24 -33.19
C ARG A 469 -11.03 4.99 -33.47
N LEU A 470 -11.29 3.87 -32.80
CA LEU A 470 -10.64 2.59 -33.09
C LEU A 470 -10.85 2.18 -34.55
N LEU A 471 -12.07 2.34 -35.10
CA LEU A 471 -12.34 2.09 -36.52
C LEU A 471 -11.71 3.13 -37.46
N ARG A 472 -11.65 4.41 -37.06
CA ARG A 472 -11.20 5.52 -37.92
C ARG A 472 -9.68 5.68 -37.97
N SER A 473 -8.99 5.62 -36.83
CA SER A 473 -7.55 5.91 -36.69
C SER A 473 -6.72 4.76 -36.10
N GLY A 474 -7.36 3.71 -35.56
CA GLY A 474 -6.72 2.52 -34.95
C GLY A 474 -5.99 1.57 -35.91
N ARG A 475 -5.21 2.10 -36.86
CA ARG A 475 -4.48 1.32 -37.88
C ARG A 475 -3.24 0.59 -37.34
N TYR A 476 -2.58 1.17 -36.33
CA TYR A 476 -1.41 0.61 -35.67
C TYR A 476 -1.69 0.59 -34.17
N LEU A 477 -1.90 -0.60 -33.64
CA LEU A 477 -2.29 -0.80 -32.25
C LEU A 477 -1.14 -1.42 -31.46
N GLN A 478 -1.07 -1.06 -30.19
CA GLN A 478 -0.17 -1.63 -29.20
C GLN A 478 -0.98 -2.18 -28.04
N SER A 479 -0.53 -3.28 -27.43
CA SER A 479 -1.16 -3.79 -26.21
C SER A 479 -0.15 -4.43 -25.24
N ASP A 480 -0.40 -4.26 -23.95
CA ASP A 480 0.48 -4.66 -22.85
C ASP A 480 -0.37 -5.02 -21.61
N ILE A 481 0.22 -5.73 -20.64
CA ILE A 481 -0.46 -6.14 -19.41
C ILE A 481 0.17 -5.49 -18.17
N GLY A 482 -0.60 -4.64 -17.49
CA GLY A 482 -0.27 -4.00 -16.24
C GLY A 482 -0.62 -4.86 -15.01
N PHE A 483 0.39 -5.17 -14.19
CA PHE A 483 0.24 -6.02 -13.00
C PHE A 483 0.13 -5.25 -11.66
N LYS A 484 0.38 -3.93 -11.67
CA LYS A 484 0.57 -3.14 -10.43
C LYS A 484 -0.68 -2.40 -9.96
N ARG A 485 -1.66 -2.21 -10.85
CA ARG A 485 -2.67 -1.17 -10.66
C ARG A 485 -3.81 -1.62 -9.75
N ILE A 486 -4.33 -2.83 -9.94
CA ILE A 486 -5.45 -3.37 -9.14
C ILE A 486 -5.02 -4.65 -8.42
N ILE A 487 -5.43 -4.81 -7.17
CA ILE A 487 -5.16 -6.04 -6.41
C ILE A 487 -6.08 -7.16 -6.89
N GLY A 488 -5.51 -8.29 -7.32
CA GLY A 488 -6.26 -9.49 -7.75
C GLY A 488 -6.75 -9.47 -9.20
N PHE A 489 -6.46 -8.41 -9.97
CA PHE A 489 -6.77 -8.29 -11.39
C PHE A 489 -5.54 -7.78 -12.15
N LYS A 490 -5.29 -8.36 -13.31
CA LYS A 490 -4.41 -7.82 -14.34
C LYS A 490 -5.17 -6.75 -15.13
N GLU A 491 -4.47 -5.74 -15.64
CA GLU A 491 -5.02 -4.70 -16.51
C GLU A 491 -4.45 -4.85 -17.90
N PHE A 492 -5.28 -5.11 -18.91
CA PHE A 492 -4.86 -5.23 -20.31
C PHE A 492 -5.32 -3.98 -21.06
N GLU A 493 -4.37 -3.23 -21.62
CA GLU A 493 -4.67 -2.02 -22.41
C GLU A 493 -4.50 -2.28 -23.90
N VAL A 494 -5.40 -1.72 -24.71
CA VAL A 494 -5.21 -1.57 -26.16
C VAL A 494 -5.12 -0.07 -26.46
N ALA A 495 -3.96 0.36 -26.93
CA ALA A 495 -3.62 1.74 -27.17
C ALA A 495 -3.09 1.95 -28.60
N GLY A 496 -3.06 3.19 -29.07
CA GLY A 496 -2.49 3.53 -30.37
C GLY A 496 -2.15 5.01 -30.49
N MET A 497 -1.61 5.37 -31.65
CA MET A 497 -1.10 6.69 -31.92
C MET A 497 -2.04 7.47 -32.84
N GLU A 498 -2.70 8.51 -32.33
CA GLU A 498 -3.42 9.46 -33.18
C GLU A 498 -2.40 10.34 -33.89
N ARG A 499 -2.05 9.96 -35.13
CA ARG A 499 -0.87 10.50 -35.82
C ARG A 499 -1.00 11.99 -36.14
N ASP A 500 -2.19 12.47 -36.49
CA ASP A 500 -2.45 13.88 -36.82
C ASP A 500 -2.35 14.78 -35.58
N ALA A 501 -2.76 14.26 -34.42
CA ALA A 501 -2.62 14.93 -33.14
C ALA A 501 -1.25 14.68 -32.47
N ASN A 502 -0.46 13.73 -32.97
CA ASN A 502 0.74 13.19 -32.32
C ASN A 502 0.51 12.94 -30.82
N THR A 503 -0.63 12.34 -30.48
CA THR A 503 -1.03 11.97 -29.10
C THR A 503 -1.35 10.48 -29.01
N SER A 504 -0.89 9.82 -27.94
CA SER A 504 -1.23 8.43 -27.64
C SER A 504 -2.58 8.32 -26.91
N LEU A 505 -3.42 7.37 -27.30
CA LEU A 505 -4.73 7.09 -26.71
C LEU A 505 -4.81 5.63 -26.28
N THR A 506 -5.44 5.38 -25.12
CA THR A 506 -5.97 4.05 -24.80
C THR A 506 -7.39 3.98 -25.34
N PHE A 507 -7.62 3.09 -26.29
CA PHE A 507 -8.95 2.84 -26.84
C PHE A 507 -9.76 1.93 -25.90
N ILE A 508 -9.09 0.95 -25.28
CA ILE A 508 -9.76 -0.12 -24.52
C ILE A 508 -8.94 -0.43 -23.27
N ARG A 509 -9.62 -0.54 -22.13
CA ARG A 509 -9.04 -0.92 -20.84
C ARG A 509 -9.81 -2.12 -20.30
N ILE A 510 -9.11 -3.23 -20.09
CA ILE A 510 -9.72 -4.49 -19.67
C ILE A 510 -9.16 -4.90 -18.31
N PHE A 511 -10.02 -5.32 -17.39
CA PHE A 511 -9.59 -5.93 -16.13
C PHE A 511 -9.93 -7.43 -16.16
N LEU A 512 -8.90 -8.27 -16.03
CA LEU A 512 -9.03 -9.74 -16.09
C LEU A 512 -8.22 -10.43 -14.98
N ASN A 513 -8.75 -11.51 -14.40
CA ASN A 513 -8.05 -12.25 -13.34
C ASN A 513 -7.08 -13.35 -13.86
N ARG A 514 -7.22 -13.75 -15.13
CA ARG A 514 -6.43 -14.81 -15.80
C ARG A 514 -5.93 -14.33 -17.16
N MET A 515 -4.79 -14.85 -17.64
CA MET A 515 -4.18 -14.40 -18.90
C MET A 515 -4.21 -15.44 -20.04
N SER A 516 -5.00 -16.51 -19.88
CA SER A 516 -5.11 -17.58 -20.87
C SER A 516 -5.53 -17.14 -22.26
N ALA A 517 -5.24 -17.98 -23.26
CA ALA A 517 -5.63 -17.75 -24.64
C ALA A 517 -7.16 -17.67 -24.81
N HIS A 518 -7.91 -18.48 -24.05
CA HIS A 518 -9.37 -18.41 -24.00
C HIS A 518 -9.85 -17.06 -23.44
N ALA A 519 -9.24 -16.58 -22.35
CA ALA A 519 -9.58 -15.29 -21.76
C ALA A 519 -9.37 -14.14 -22.75
N HIS A 520 -8.22 -14.11 -23.44
CA HIS A 520 -7.92 -13.08 -24.44
C HIS A 520 -8.80 -13.20 -25.70
N GLN A 521 -9.07 -14.41 -26.19
CA GLN A 521 -10.03 -14.62 -27.29
C GLN A 521 -11.40 -14.03 -26.93
N ARG A 522 -11.88 -14.29 -25.71
CA ARG A 522 -13.17 -13.75 -25.24
C ARG A 522 -13.15 -12.22 -25.14
N VAL A 523 -12.04 -11.63 -24.69
CA VAL A 523 -11.86 -10.17 -24.68
C VAL A 523 -12.01 -9.59 -26.08
N PHE A 524 -11.35 -10.15 -27.10
CA PHE A 524 -11.47 -9.65 -28.47
C PHE A 524 -12.88 -9.82 -29.05
N GLU A 525 -13.59 -10.91 -28.74
CA GLU A 525 -15.00 -11.07 -29.12
C GLU A 525 -15.93 -9.99 -28.53
N GLU A 526 -15.73 -9.63 -27.26
CA GLU A 526 -16.51 -8.56 -26.64
C GLU A 526 -16.17 -7.18 -27.20
N ILE A 527 -14.90 -6.92 -27.52
CA ILE A 527 -14.46 -5.68 -28.17
C ILE A 527 -15.14 -5.52 -29.54
N GLU A 528 -15.14 -6.57 -30.36
CA GLU A 528 -15.82 -6.61 -31.65
C GLU A 528 -17.32 -6.30 -31.53
N ALA A 529 -17.99 -6.91 -30.53
CA ALA A 529 -19.41 -6.68 -30.27
C ALA A 529 -19.70 -5.24 -29.79
N ILE A 530 -18.88 -4.67 -28.91
CA ILE A 530 -18.99 -3.28 -28.43
C ILE A 530 -18.85 -2.29 -29.59
N VAL A 531 -17.85 -2.49 -30.45
CA VAL A 531 -17.60 -1.60 -31.60
C VAL A 531 -18.76 -1.68 -32.59
N PHE A 532 -19.31 -2.87 -32.85
CA PHE A 532 -20.51 -3.01 -33.67
C PHE A 532 -21.74 -2.32 -33.04
N GLU A 533 -21.95 -2.44 -31.73
CA GLU A 533 -23.02 -1.76 -30.99
C GLU A 533 -22.94 -0.22 -31.09
N ASP A 534 -21.73 0.35 -31.05
CA ASP A 534 -21.50 1.79 -31.07
C ASP A 534 -21.51 2.42 -32.47
N THR A 535 -21.21 1.62 -33.51
CA THR A 535 -20.88 2.15 -34.85
C THR A 535 -21.66 1.50 -36.00
N GLY A 536 -22.37 0.40 -35.74
CA GLY A 536 -22.97 -0.46 -36.77
C GLY A 536 -21.96 -1.14 -37.69
N SER A 537 -20.66 -1.09 -37.37
CA SER A 537 -19.57 -1.60 -38.20
C SER A 537 -18.63 -2.51 -37.42
N HIS A 538 -18.18 -3.58 -38.07
CA HIS A 538 -17.19 -4.52 -37.55
C HIS A 538 -15.76 -3.99 -37.70
N ILE A 539 -14.85 -4.46 -36.83
CA ILE A 539 -13.42 -4.15 -36.94
C ILE A 539 -12.87 -4.89 -38.16
N LYS A 540 -12.25 -4.13 -39.05
CA LYS A 540 -11.59 -4.67 -40.24
C LYS A 540 -10.11 -4.86 -39.96
N TRP A 541 -9.58 -5.97 -40.46
CA TRP A 541 -8.21 -6.41 -40.28
C TRP A 541 -7.59 -6.62 -41.66
N HIS A 542 -6.43 -6.03 -41.94
CA HIS A 542 -5.85 -5.95 -43.29
C HIS A 542 -5.80 -7.31 -44.01
N HIS A 543 -5.11 -8.30 -43.43
CA HIS A 543 -4.94 -9.61 -44.06
C HIS A 543 -6.25 -10.41 -44.22
N VAL A 544 -7.26 -10.14 -43.40
CA VAL A 544 -8.56 -10.84 -43.43
C VAL A 544 -9.52 -10.15 -44.40
N HIS A 545 -9.57 -8.82 -44.39
CA HIS A 545 -10.61 -8.01 -45.06
C HIS A 545 -10.12 -7.30 -46.32
N GLY A 546 -8.86 -6.88 -46.38
CA GLY A 546 -8.28 -6.12 -47.49
C GLY A 546 -8.42 -6.83 -48.84
N THR A 547 -8.65 -6.06 -49.89
CA THR A 547 -8.87 -6.55 -51.26
C THR A 547 -7.57 -6.88 -51.99
N GLY A 548 -6.44 -6.32 -51.54
CA GLY A 548 -5.08 -6.63 -51.98
C GLY A 548 -4.05 -6.19 -50.92
N PRO A 549 -2.75 -6.50 -51.11
CA PRO A 549 -1.68 -6.11 -50.17
C PRO A 549 -1.54 -4.61 -49.93
N ASP A 550 -2.02 -3.78 -50.87
CA ASP A 550 -1.91 -2.31 -50.85
C ASP A 550 -3.21 -1.62 -50.37
N ASP A 551 -4.19 -2.38 -49.87
CA ASP A 551 -5.49 -1.88 -49.41
C ASP A 551 -5.40 -1.32 -47.98
N TYR A 552 -4.76 -0.15 -47.85
CA TYR A 552 -4.55 0.55 -46.56
C TYR A 552 -5.77 1.34 -46.07
N GLY A 553 -6.98 0.83 -46.30
CA GLY A 553 -8.24 1.43 -45.86
C GLY A 553 -8.39 1.52 -44.33
N SER A 554 -9.61 1.80 -43.86
CA SER A 554 -9.93 1.87 -42.42
C SER A 554 -9.93 0.46 -41.80
N MET A 555 -8.74 -0.06 -41.53
CA MET A 555 -8.47 -1.41 -41.04
C MET A 555 -7.26 -1.41 -40.09
N ILE A 556 -7.20 -2.37 -39.18
CA ILE A 556 -5.99 -2.65 -38.39
C ILE A 556 -4.95 -3.25 -39.36
N LEU A 557 -3.82 -2.56 -39.49
CA LEU A 557 -2.70 -2.92 -40.36
C LEU A 557 -1.63 -3.72 -39.59
N SER A 558 -1.36 -3.36 -38.33
CA SER A 558 -0.40 -4.06 -37.49
C SER A 558 -0.76 -3.97 -35.99
N TRP A 559 -0.40 -5.03 -35.26
CA TRP A 559 -0.59 -5.16 -33.82
C TRP A 559 0.77 -5.43 -33.15
N ALA A 560 1.26 -4.50 -32.33
CA ALA A 560 2.50 -4.68 -31.58
C ALA A 560 2.22 -5.03 -30.10
N ALA A 561 2.94 -6.00 -29.56
CA ALA A 561 2.80 -6.41 -28.16
C ALA A 561 4.11 -7.00 -27.64
N ASP A 562 4.13 -7.51 -26.42
CA ASP A 562 5.28 -8.26 -25.90
C ASP A 562 5.33 -9.69 -26.51
N GLN A 563 5.82 -10.68 -25.76
CA GLN A 563 5.85 -12.09 -26.18
C GLN A 563 4.93 -12.98 -25.32
N HIS A 564 3.86 -12.43 -24.75
CA HIS A 564 2.92 -13.17 -23.90
C HIS A 564 2.06 -14.16 -24.74
N ARG A 565 2.28 -15.47 -24.52
CA ARG A 565 1.67 -16.54 -25.34
C ARG A 565 0.15 -16.51 -25.34
N GLY A 566 -0.49 -16.36 -24.18
CA GLY A 566 -1.96 -16.32 -24.06
C GLY A 566 -2.58 -15.15 -24.84
N GLN A 567 -1.93 -13.98 -24.81
CA GLN A 567 -2.41 -12.78 -25.50
C GLN A 567 -2.30 -12.94 -27.02
N ALA A 568 -1.15 -13.39 -27.50
CA ALA A 568 -0.90 -13.66 -28.92
C ALA A 568 -1.86 -14.73 -29.46
N LYS A 569 -1.90 -15.92 -28.82
CA LYS A 569 -2.76 -17.04 -29.22
C LYS A 569 -4.25 -16.68 -29.18
N GLY A 570 -4.70 -15.91 -28.17
CA GLY A 570 -6.08 -15.43 -28.08
C GLY A 570 -6.49 -14.51 -29.23
N LEU A 571 -5.59 -13.61 -29.67
CA LEU A 571 -5.81 -12.80 -30.87
C LEU A 571 -5.85 -13.68 -32.13
N GLY A 572 -4.93 -14.64 -32.27
CA GLY A 572 -4.90 -15.58 -33.39
C GLY A 572 -6.18 -16.41 -33.52
N LEU A 573 -6.71 -16.92 -32.40
CA LEU A 573 -7.97 -17.66 -32.34
C LEU A 573 -9.17 -16.79 -32.72
N HIS A 574 -9.21 -15.54 -32.27
CA HIS A 574 -10.24 -14.58 -32.65
C HIS A 574 -10.19 -14.26 -34.16
N LEU A 575 -9.01 -14.02 -34.73
CA LEU A 575 -8.82 -13.79 -36.17
C LEU A 575 -9.24 -15.02 -37.01
N GLN A 576 -8.92 -16.23 -36.54
CA GLN A 576 -9.36 -17.46 -37.18
C GLN A 576 -10.89 -17.59 -37.19
N LYS A 577 -11.55 -17.27 -36.07
CA LYS A 577 -13.02 -17.26 -35.95
C LYS A 577 -13.66 -16.25 -36.91
N ILE A 578 -13.08 -15.07 -37.08
CA ILE A 578 -13.54 -14.09 -38.07
C ILE A 578 -13.31 -14.61 -39.49
N ALA A 579 -12.12 -15.12 -39.82
CA ALA A 579 -11.85 -15.65 -41.16
C ALA A 579 -12.83 -16.77 -41.55
N ALA A 580 -13.14 -17.67 -40.62
CA ALA A 580 -14.11 -18.75 -40.80
C ALA A 580 -15.57 -18.28 -41.04
N SER A 581 -15.94 -17.07 -40.58
CA SER A 581 -17.28 -16.51 -40.82
C SER A 581 -17.42 -15.81 -42.19
N LEU A 582 -16.28 -15.50 -42.84
CA LEU A 582 -16.27 -14.84 -44.15
C LEU A 582 -16.46 -15.83 -45.31
N PRO A 583 -16.96 -15.38 -46.47
CA PRO A 583 -16.93 -16.15 -47.71
C PRO A 583 -15.51 -16.65 -48.03
N LYS A 584 -15.42 -17.80 -48.71
CA LYS A 584 -14.13 -18.39 -49.13
C LYS A 584 -13.27 -17.35 -49.86
N LYS A 585 -12.13 -17.01 -49.28
CA LYS A 585 -11.24 -15.95 -49.75
C LYS A 585 -9.80 -16.47 -49.75
N ARG A 586 -9.07 -16.18 -50.83
CA ARG A 586 -7.63 -16.48 -50.92
C ARG A 586 -6.86 -15.59 -49.96
N ASP A 587 -5.80 -16.14 -49.36
CA ASP A 587 -4.87 -15.32 -48.59
C ASP A 587 -4.17 -14.31 -49.51
N LEU A 588 -3.87 -13.12 -48.97
CA LEU A 588 -3.28 -12.02 -49.74
C LEU A 588 -1.82 -12.30 -50.15
N TYR A 589 -1.13 -13.18 -49.43
CA TYR A 589 0.30 -13.47 -49.60
C TYR A 589 0.51 -14.89 -50.14
N GLU A 590 -0.11 -15.87 -49.48
CA GLU A 590 -0.13 -17.27 -49.89
C GLU A 590 -1.38 -17.57 -50.73
N THR A 591 -1.48 -17.00 -51.93
CA THR A 591 -2.67 -17.05 -52.81
C THR A 591 -3.17 -18.47 -53.16
N ASN A 592 -2.35 -19.50 -52.94
CA ASN A 592 -2.71 -20.92 -53.08
C ASN A 592 -3.57 -21.46 -51.93
N ARG A 593 -3.59 -20.79 -50.77
CA ARG A 593 -4.37 -21.15 -49.56
C ARG A 593 -5.64 -20.29 -49.45
N PHE A 594 -6.59 -20.71 -48.62
CA PHE A 594 -7.67 -19.84 -48.17
C PHE A 594 -7.36 -19.25 -46.79
N ILE A 595 -7.86 -18.05 -46.50
CA ILE A 595 -7.69 -17.44 -45.16
C ILE A 595 -8.35 -18.28 -44.06
N GLN A 596 -9.35 -19.09 -44.43
CA GLN A 596 -10.02 -20.05 -43.56
C GLN A 596 -9.16 -21.26 -43.16
N ASP A 597 -8.12 -21.58 -43.94
CA ASP A 597 -7.23 -22.74 -43.73
C ASP A 597 -5.97 -22.37 -42.93
N LEU A 598 -5.92 -21.16 -42.36
CA LEU A 598 -4.82 -20.67 -41.53
C LEU A 598 -5.04 -21.09 -40.07
N SER A 599 -3.96 -21.51 -39.42
CA SER A 599 -3.92 -21.70 -37.97
C SER A 599 -3.90 -20.36 -37.21
N PRO A 600 -4.18 -20.34 -35.90
CA PRO A 600 -4.13 -19.12 -35.09
C PRO A 600 -2.79 -18.38 -35.19
N TYR A 601 -1.66 -19.11 -35.25
CA TYR A 601 -0.33 -18.51 -35.37
C TYR A 601 -0.05 -17.96 -36.77
N GLU A 602 -0.55 -18.61 -37.83
CA GLU A 602 -0.38 -18.11 -39.21
C GLU A 602 -1.18 -16.82 -39.48
N HIS A 603 -2.29 -16.59 -38.75
CA HIS A 603 -2.94 -15.28 -38.70
C HIS A 603 -2.04 -14.21 -38.04
N LEU A 604 -1.31 -14.56 -36.97
CA LEU A 604 -0.38 -13.63 -36.32
C LEU A 604 0.79 -13.27 -37.23
N HIS A 605 1.32 -14.21 -38.03
CA HIS A 605 2.40 -13.94 -38.99
C HIS A 605 2.07 -12.80 -39.98
N ARG A 606 0.78 -12.49 -40.17
CA ARG A 606 0.25 -11.50 -41.11
C ARG A 606 -0.10 -10.15 -40.47
N ILE A 607 0.11 -9.97 -39.15
CA ILE A 607 -0.28 -8.74 -38.44
C ILE A 607 0.52 -8.40 -37.18
N TYR A 608 1.03 -9.42 -36.48
CA TYR A 608 1.58 -9.29 -35.13
C TYR A 608 3.08 -8.98 -35.16
N ARG A 609 3.53 -8.04 -34.34
CA ARG A 609 4.94 -7.72 -34.12
C ARG A 609 5.29 -7.81 -32.65
N VAL A 610 6.40 -8.48 -32.35
CA VAL A 610 6.92 -8.61 -30.99
C VAL A 610 7.79 -7.40 -30.66
N CYS A 611 7.60 -6.85 -29.46
CA CYS A 611 8.36 -5.72 -28.96
C CYS A 611 9.85 -6.09 -28.85
N THR A 612 10.65 -5.45 -29.69
CA THR A 612 12.11 -5.64 -29.73
C THR A 612 12.80 -5.23 -28.43
N VAL A 613 12.28 -4.23 -27.71
CA VAL A 613 12.80 -3.83 -26.38
C VAL A 613 12.61 -4.95 -25.36
N HIS A 614 11.43 -5.58 -25.34
CA HIS A 614 11.12 -6.72 -24.48
C HIS A 614 11.99 -7.93 -24.84
N TYR A 615 12.11 -8.23 -26.13
CA TYR A 615 12.98 -9.29 -26.63
C TYR A 615 14.45 -9.08 -26.21
N TYR A 616 15.04 -7.90 -26.47
CA TYR A 616 16.43 -7.61 -26.09
C TYR A 616 16.65 -7.61 -24.58
N ARG A 617 15.66 -7.18 -23.77
CA ARG A 617 15.72 -7.28 -22.30
C ARG A 617 15.86 -8.74 -21.86
N LEU A 618 15.10 -9.65 -22.47
CA LEU A 618 15.16 -11.08 -22.16
C LEU A 618 16.47 -11.72 -22.64
N VAL A 619 16.98 -11.35 -23.82
CA VAL A 619 18.32 -11.77 -24.29
C VAL A 619 19.43 -11.29 -23.34
N GLN A 620 19.29 -10.08 -22.77
CA GLN A 620 20.26 -9.54 -21.82
C GLN A 620 20.24 -10.27 -20.46
N LEU A 621 19.07 -10.76 -20.04
CA LEU A 621 18.91 -11.57 -18.82
C LEU A 621 19.35 -13.03 -19.00
N ALA A 622 19.48 -13.51 -20.24
CA ALA A 622 19.95 -14.86 -20.52
C ALA A 622 21.41 -15.06 -20.06
N ALA A 623 21.61 -16.12 -19.26
CA ALA A 623 22.89 -16.53 -18.70
C ALA A 623 23.77 -17.26 -19.74
N VAL A 624 23.96 -16.64 -20.91
CA VAL A 624 24.75 -17.14 -22.04
C VAL A 624 25.96 -16.23 -22.32
N PRO A 625 27.00 -16.71 -23.03
CA PRO A 625 28.13 -15.88 -23.45
C PRO A 625 27.71 -14.70 -24.32
N GLU A 626 28.46 -13.59 -24.28
CA GLU A 626 28.09 -12.37 -25.03
C GLU A 626 28.04 -12.62 -26.55
N GLN A 627 28.91 -13.48 -27.10
CA GLN A 627 28.84 -13.90 -28.51
C GLN A 627 27.49 -14.54 -28.86
N VAL A 628 26.91 -15.33 -27.95
CA VAL A 628 25.59 -15.92 -28.14
C VAL A 628 24.49 -14.87 -28.03
N ARG A 629 24.63 -13.89 -27.12
CA ARG A 629 23.71 -12.73 -27.08
C ARG A 629 23.73 -11.92 -28.37
N TRP A 630 24.89 -11.76 -29.03
CA TRP A 630 24.98 -11.11 -30.33
C TRP A 630 24.19 -11.85 -31.41
N LEU A 631 24.33 -13.18 -31.49
CA LEU A 631 23.56 -14.02 -32.43
C LEU A 631 22.05 -13.96 -32.11
N MET A 632 21.66 -14.03 -30.83
CA MET A 632 20.25 -13.87 -30.44
C MET A 632 19.69 -12.48 -30.81
N ARG A 633 20.49 -11.42 -30.68
CA ARG A 633 20.09 -10.06 -31.08
C ARG A 633 19.99 -9.90 -32.61
N SER A 634 20.79 -10.62 -33.41
CA SER A 634 20.80 -10.48 -34.87
C SER A 634 19.56 -11.05 -35.57
N LEU A 635 18.82 -11.94 -34.89
CA LEU A 635 17.52 -12.47 -35.37
C LEU A 635 16.41 -11.41 -35.46
N VAL A 636 16.64 -10.20 -34.94
CA VAL A 636 15.74 -9.04 -35.09
C VAL A 636 16.21 -8.21 -36.29
N CYS A 637 15.57 -8.39 -37.44
CA CYS A 637 16.05 -7.86 -38.72
C CYS A 637 14.92 -7.70 -39.76
N LEU A 638 15.24 -7.18 -40.95
CA LEU A 638 14.35 -7.28 -42.11
C LEU A 638 14.54 -8.64 -42.79
N GLU A 639 15.74 -8.88 -43.31
CA GLU A 639 16.16 -10.13 -43.96
C GLU A 639 17.35 -10.72 -43.20
N HIS A 640 17.51 -12.05 -43.21
CA HIS A 640 18.54 -12.75 -42.42
C HIS A 640 19.29 -13.82 -43.22
N ALA A 641 20.39 -13.40 -43.86
CA ALA A 641 21.21 -14.21 -44.77
C ALA A 641 21.46 -15.68 -44.36
N ASN A 642 21.73 -15.97 -43.08
CA ASN A 642 22.01 -17.32 -42.59
C ASN A 642 21.16 -17.68 -41.35
N TRP A 643 19.83 -17.62 -41.45
CA TRP A 643 18.91 -17.84 -40.32
C TRP A 643 19.15 -19.18 -39.61
N GLN A 644 19.08 -20.31 -40.32
CA GLN A 644 19.19 -21.63 -39.70
C GLN A 644 20.56 -21.84 -39.02
N THR A 645 21.65 -21.50 -39.71
CA THR A 645 23.02 -21.56 -39.16
C THR A 645 23.16 -20.74 -37.88
N THR A 646 22.44 -19.62 -37.77
CA THR A 646 22.46 -18.78 -36.56
C THR A 646 21.75 -19.45 -35.39
N LEU A 647 20.61 -20.13 -35.63
CA LEU A 647 19.95 -20.95 -34.61
C LEU A 647 20.86 -22.11 -34.16
N ASP A 648 21.52 -22.78 -35.11
CA ASP A 648 22.44 -23.89 -34.84
C ASP A 648 23.64 -23.42 -34.01
N GLU A 649 24.23 -22.26 -34.32
CA GLU A 649 25.32 -21.67 -33.53
C GLU A 649 24.87 -21.25 -32.12
N ILE A 650 23.66 -20.69 -31.95
CA ILE A 650 23.09 -20.37 -30.64
C ILE A 650 22.95 -21.64 -29.80
N SER A 651 22.40 -22.71 -30.39
CA SER A 651 22.23 -24.02 -29.74
C SER A 651 23.56 -24.66 -29.33
N ALA A 652 24.55 -24.62 -30.23
CA ALA A 652 25.86 -25.25 -30.01
C ALA A 652 26.74 -24.49 -29.01
N ARG A 653 26.73 -23.15 -29.01
CA ARG A 653 27.62 -22.32 -28.17
C ARG A 653 26.99 -21.82 -26.88
N GLY A 654 25.66 -21.79 -26.78
CA GLY A 654 24.93 -21.24 -25.63
C GLY A 654 24.51 -22.25 -24.56
N GLY A 655 24.73 -23.56 -24.80
CA GLY A 655 24.39 -24.64 -23.89
C GLY A 655 22.88 -24.72 -23.58
N LYS A 656 22.53 -25.37 -22.46
CA LYS A 656 21.13 -25.63 -22.10
C LYS A 656 20.26 -24.37 -22.06
N VAL A 657 20.77 -23.25 -21.52
CA VAL A 657 20.01 -21.99 -21.42
C VAL A 657 19.61 -21.46 -22.80
N ALA A 658 20.49 -21.57 -23.81
CA ALA A 658 20.18 -21.16 -25.17
C ALA A 658 19.27 -22.17 -25.90
N GLN A 659 19.42 -23.47 -25.63
CA GLN A 659 18.55 -24.52 -26.16
C GLN A 659 17.12 -24.38 -25.63
N ASP A 660 16.95 -24.21 -24.32
CA ASP A 660 15.65 -23.97 -23.69
C ASP A 660 15.01 -22.67 -24.21
N TRP A 661 15.81 -21.61 -24.43
CA TRP A 661 15.34 -20.37 -25.04
C TRP A 661 14.91 -20.56 -26.51
N LEU A 662 15.69 -21.28 -27.34
CA LEU A 662 15.33 -21.60 -28.72
C LEU A 662 14.05 -22.42 -28.79
N ASN A 663 13.95 -23.46 -27.96
CA ASN A 663 12.75 -24.31 -27.85
C ASN A 663 11.54 -23.48 -27.44
N ASN A 664 11.66 -22.54 -26.49
CA ASN A 664 10.59 -21.61 -26.12
C ASN A 664 10.17 -20.69 -27.28
N LYS A 665 11.07 -20.28 -28.18
CA LYS A 665 10.71 -19.45 -29.36
C LYS A 665 10.09 -20.29 -30.47
N LEU A 666 10.65 -21.45 -30.79
CA LEU A 666 10.09 -22.38 -31.77
C LEU A 666 8.68 -22.85 -31.36
N SER A 667 8.49 -23.27 -30.11
CA SER A 667 7.16 -23.68 -29.60
C SER A 667 6.15 -22.54 -29.48
N SER A 668 6.59 -21.27 -29.48
CA SER A 668 5.64 -20.14 -29.49
C SER A 668 4.91 -20.01 -30.82
N GLY A 669 5.51 -20.42 -31.94
CA GLY A 669 4.91 -20.34 -33.27
C GLY A 669 4.70 -18.94 -33.85
N PHE A 670 5.02 -17.85 -33.14
CA PHE A 670 4.84 -16.48 -33.64
C PHE A 670 6.03 -15.53 -33.38
N VAL A 671 6.95 -15.85 -32.46
CA VAL A 671 7.95 -14.85 -32.02
C VAL A 671 8.98 -14.53 -33.10
N PHE A 672 9.37 -15.51 -33.93
CA PHE A 672 10.38 -15.28 -34.96
C PHE A 672 9.81 -14.47 -36.14
N GLU A 673 8.59 -14.79 -36.54
CA GLU A 673 7.80 -14.08 -37.55
C GLU A 673 7.44 -12.66 -37.06
N GLY A 674 7.26 -12.48 -35.74
CA GLY A 674 7.03 -11.18 -35.11
C GLY A 674 8.27 -10.29 -34.94
N ILE A 675 9.50 -10.79 -35.12
CA ILE A 675 10.75 -10.00 -35.02
C ILE A 675 11.56 -9.89 -36.32
N CYS A 676 11.32 -10.78 -37.29
CA CYS A 676 12.01 -10.83 -38.58
C CYS A 676 11.01 -10.68 -39.73
N TRP A 677 11.15 -9.62 -40.54
CA TRP A 677 10.18 -9.31 -41.60
C TRP A 677 10.09 -10.42 -42.66
N GLU A 678 11.22 -10.98 -43.10
CA GLU A 678 11.31 -12.07 -44.09
C GLU A 678 10.62 -13.37 -43.61
N LYS A 679 10.40 -13.52 -42.29
CA LYS A 679 9.61 -14.61 -41.70
C LYS A 679 8.13 -14.25 -41.52
N SER A 680 7.80 -12.96 -41.59
CA SER A 680 6.42 -12.47 -41.55
C SER A 680 5.77 -12.49 -42.93
N PHE A 681 4.45 -12.41 -42.96
CA PHE A 681 3.66 -12.08 -44.14
C PHE A 681 3.06 -10.66 -44.02
N ILE A 682 3.72 -9.76 -43.29
CA ILE A 682 3.32 -8.35 -43.17
C ILE A 682 3.96 -7.57 -44.34
N PRO A 683 3.21 -6.75 -45.11
CA PRO A 683 3.78 -5.91 -46.16
C PRO A 683 4.91 -5.03 -45.62
N LEU A 684 6.01 -4.89 -46.39
CA LEU A 684 7.19 -4.16 -45.95
C LEU A 684 6.88 -2.71 -45.54
N GLU A 685 5.95 -2.06 -46.25
CA GLU A 685 5.49 -0.70 -45.92
C GLU A 685 4.76 -0.65 -44.57
N ILE A 686 3.87 -1.62 -44.30
CA ILE A 686 3.17 -1.75 -43.01
C ILE A 686 4.18 -2.06 -41.89
N TRP A 687 5.14 -2.96 -42.12
CA TRP A 687 6.19 -3.32 -41.16
C TRP A 687 7.09 -2.12 -40.81
N ASN A 688 7.45 -1.30 -41.80
CA ASN A 688 8.28 -0.12 -41.61
C ASN A 688 7.52 1.05 -40.96
N ALA A 689 6.23 1.20 -41.24
CA ALA A 689 5.39 2.25 -40.67
C ALA A 689 4.86 1.92 -39.26
N GLY A 690 4.80 0.64 -38.90
CA GLY A 690 4.43 0.17 -37.57
C GLY A 690 5.59 0.24 -36.56
N ASP A 691 5.26 0.44 -35.29
CA ASP A 691 6.26 0.46 -34.22
C ASP A 691 6.86 -0.92 -33.98
N SER A 692 8.17 -0.97 -33.72
CA SER A 692 8.91 -2.19 -33.35
C SER A 692 8.98 -2.40 -31.84
N ASN A 693 8.24 -1.62 -31.05
CA ASN A 693 8.35 -1.57 -29.59
C ASN A 693 7.06 -1.09 -28.93
N SER A 694 6.79 -1.60 -27.73
CA SER A 694 5.63 -1.28 -26.87
C SER A 694 5.77 0.03 -26.08
N ASN A 695 6.70 0.93 -26.44
CA ASN A 695 6.99 2.13 -25.65
C ASN A 695 5.78 3.07 -25.49
N LEU A 696 4.82 3.06 -26.43
CA LEU A 696 3.62 3.89 -26.35
C LEU A 696 2.73 3.38 -25.23
N VAL A 697 2.33 2.11 -25.26
CA VAL A 697 1.47 1.51 -24.23
C VAL A 697 2.18 1.44 -22.88
N GLU A 698 3.48 1.14 -22.82
CA GLU A 698 4.29 1.21 -21.59
C GLU A 698 4.33 2.63 -20.98
N SER A 699 4.30 3.67 -21.81
CA SER A 699 4.23 5.06 -21.34
C SER A 699 2.83 5.37 -20.81
N VAL A 700 1.77 4.87 -21.43
CA VAL A 700 0.40 5.09 -20.94
C VAL A 700 0.17 4.34 -19.62
N HIS A 701 0.59 3.09 -19.53
CA HIS A 701 0.68 2.36 -18.25
C HIS A 701 1.45 3.14 -17.19
N ARG A 702 2.61 3.74 -17.52
CA ARG A 702 3.38 4.54 -16.56
C ARG A 702 2.63 5.79 -16.10
N ASP A 703 1.96 6.49 -17.02
CA ASP A 703 1.19 7.69 -16.72
C ASP A 703 0.02 7.36 -15.78
N VAL A 704 -0.82 6.38 -16.12
CA VAL A 704 -2.01 6.03 -15.33
C VAL A 704 -1.69 5.38 -13.96
N ASN A 705 -0.48 4.81 -13.81
CA ASN A 705 0.02 4.36 -12.51
C ASN A 705 0.41 5.51 -11.56
N GLN A 706 0.53 6.76 -12.04
CA GLN A 706 0.76 7.93 -11.17
C GLN A 706 -0.50 8.29 -10.37
N ASP A 707 -1.69 8.01 -10.92
CA ASP A 707 -2.99 8.21 -10.24
C ASP A 707 -3.24 7.16 -9.14
N GLY A 708 -2.56 6.01 -9.20
CA GLY A 708 -2.58 5.01 -8.15
C GLY A 708 -2.06 3.64 -8.55
N VAL A 709 -1.40 2.98 -7.60
CA VAL A 709 -1.06 1.54 -7.65
C VAL A 709 -1.67 0.83 -6.44
N HIS A 710 -1.89 -0.48 -6.58
CA HIS A 710 -2.57 -1.33 -5.59
C HIS A 710 -3.94 -0.77 -5.16
N CYS A 711 -4.71 -0.35 -6.14
CA CYS A 711 -6.09 0.09 -6.00
C CYS A 711 -7.04 -1.09 -5.76
N THR A 712 -8.20 -0.78 -5.18
CA THR A 712 -9.39 -1.63 -5.25
C THR A 712 -9.92 -1.68 -6.69
N LEU A 713 -10.78 -2.65 -7.00
CA LEU A 713 -11.30 -2.82 -8.36
C LEU A 713 -12.11 -1.61 -8.81
N VAL A 714 -12.98 -1.09 -7.93
CA VAL A 714 -13.73 0.16 -8.18
C VAL A 714 -12.80 1.38 -8.28
N GLY A 715 -11.78 1.47 -7.42
CA GLY A 715 -10.82 2.58 -7.45
C GLY A 715 -10.02 2.65 -8.74
N GLY A 716 -9.42 1.52 -9.17
CA GLY A 716 -8.67 1.44 -10.43
C GLY A 716 -9.55 1.68 -11.65
N LEU A 717 -10.81 1.21 -11.63
CA LEU A 717 -11.77 1.47 -12.71
C LEU A 717 -12.09 2.97 -12.82
N LYS A 718 -12.51 3.63 -11.72
CA LYS A 718 -12.83 5.07 -11.74
C LYS A 718 -11.63 5.94 -12.15
N LYS A 719 -10.44 5.60 -11.67
CA LYS A 719 -9.21 6.31 -12.07
C LYS A 719 -8.87 6.09 -13.54
N GLY A 720 -9.10 4.89 -14.07
CA GLY A 720 -8.93 4.59 -15.50
C GLY A 720 -9.89 5.43 -16.34
N GLN A 721 -11.17 5.44 -15.97
CA GLN A 721 -12.19 6.28 -16.60
C GLN A 721 -11.81 7.75 -16.65
N ASN A 722 -11.33 8.31 -15.54
CA ASN A 722 -10.94 9.72 -15.48
C ASN A 722 -9.71 10.02 -16.34
N PHE A 723 -8.68 9.15 -16.31
CA PHE A 723 -7.48 9.29 -17.14
C PHE A 723 -7.82 9.22 -18.64
N ASP A 724 -8.59 8.23 -19.06
CA ASP A 724 -8.96 8.04 -20.46
C ASP A 724 -9.86 9.21 -20.93
N THR A 725 -10.83 9.63 -20.10
CA THR A 725 -11.68 10.82 -20.36
C THR A 725 -10.85 12.10 -20.51
N LEU A 726 -9.80 12.29 -19.69
CA LEU A 726 -8.90 13.45 -19.78
C LEU A 726 -8.13 13.45 -21.10
N LYS A 727 -7.65 12.28 -21.57
CA LYS A 727 -6.96 12.15 -22.86
C LYS A 727 -7.90 12.44 -24.03
N PHE A 728 -9.12 11.89 -24.04
CA PHE A 728 -10.10 12.17 -25.10
C PHE A 728 -10.51 13.64 -25.15
N LYS A 729 -10.82 14.29 -24.01
CA LYS A 729 -11.12 15.73 -23.97
C LYS A 729 -9.95 16.60 -24.42
N SER A 730 -8.72 16.21 -24.08
CA SER A 730 -7.52 16.92 -24.53
C SER A 730 -7.33 16.84 -26.05
N LEU A 731 -7.71 15.72 -26.66
CA LEU A 731 -7.68 15.53 -28.11
C LEU A 731 -8.81 16.30 -28.80
N GLU A 732 -10.04 16.23 -28.28
CA GLU A 732 -11.18 17.02 -28.78
C GLU A 732 -10.87 18.53 -28.78
N VAL A 733 -10.23 19.03 -27.73
CA VAL A 733 -9.78 20.43 -27.65
C VAL A 733 -8.73 20.77 -28.71
N TYR A 734 -7.82 19.85 -29.03
CA TYR A 734 -6.87 20.03 -30.13
C TYR A 734 -7.56 20.02 -31.50
N GLU A 735 -8.51 19.12 -31.74
CA GLU A 735 -9.22 19.00 -33.02
C GLU A 735 -10.15 20.20 -33.28
N ASN A 736 -10.87 20.66 -32.25
CA ASN A 736 -11.85 21.74 -32.38
C ASN A 736 -11.24 23.15 -32.27
N PHE A 737 -10.13 23.32 -31.55
CA PHE A 737 -9.55 24.65 -31.26
C PHE A 737 -8.04 24.77 -31.56
N GLY A 738 -7.37 23.70 -32.00
CA GLY A 738 -5.92 23.69 -32.27
C GLY A 738 -5.03 23.70 -31.02
N ILE A 739 -5.61 23.66 -29.81
CA ILE A 739 -4.87 23.81 -28.55
C ILE A 739 -4.29 22.46 -28.11
N ARG A 740 -2.95 22.37 -28.06
CA ARG A 740 -2.22 21.17 -27.63
C ARG A 740 -2.03 21.13 -26.10
N PRO A 741 -1.93 19.93 -25.48
CA PRO A 741 -1.60 19.78 -24.05
C PRO A 741 -0.20 20.27 -23.63
N SER A 742 0.62 20.72 -24.57
CA SER A 742 1.96 21.24 -24.28
C SER A 742 2.35 22.33 -25.29
N TYR A 743 3.23 23.25 -24.89
CA TYR A 743 3.78 24.31 -25.75
C TYR A 743 4.67 23.83 -26.91
N LYS A 744 4.90 22.52 -27.04
CA LYS A 744 5.64 21.97 -28.19
C LYS A 744 4.72 21.89 -29.40
N THR A 745 5.27 22.08 -30.60
CA THR A 745 4.49 22.00 -31.84
C THR A 745 3.89 20.61 -32.07
N GLY A 746 4.47 19.58 -31.43
CA GLY A 746 4.10 18.19 -31.66
C GLY A 746 4.53 17.69 -33.03
N HIS A 747 5.41 18.41 -33.74
CA HIS A 747 5.88 17.97 -35.05
C HIS A 747 6.90 16.82 -34.92
N ILE A 748 6.88 15.89 -35.87
CA ILE A 748 7.69 14.66 -35.83
C ILE A 748 9.20 14.97 -35.78
N SER A 749 9.64 16.07 -36.41
CA SER A 749 11.05 16.50 -36.38
C SER A 749 11.53 16.93 -34.98
N GLU A 750 10.67 17.49 -34.13
CA GLU A 750 11.03 17.80 -32.73
C GLU A 750 11.23 16.52 -31.92
N ASN A 751 10.35 15.53 -32.11
CA ASN A 751 10.50 14.22 -31.47
C ASN A 751 11.79 13.53 -31.93
N ALA A 752 12.12 13.59 -33.23
CA ALA A 752 13.38 13.09 -33.76
C ALA A 752 14.60 13.79 -33.14
N LEU A 753 14.60 15.13 -33.06
CA LEU A 753 15.66 15.92 -32.42
C LEU A 753 15.85 15.55 -30.94
N VAL A 754 14.76 15.42 -30.18
CA VAL A 754 14.80 15.03 -28.77
C VAL A 754 15.33 13.61 -28.61
N ASN A 755 14.91 12.67 -29.46
CA ASN A 755 15.39 11.29 -29.44
C ASN A 755 16.87 11.17 -29.83
N LEU A 756 17.35 11.95 -30.81
CA LEU A 756 18.77 12.06 -31.14
C LEU A 756 19.58 12.57 -29.94
N LYS A 757 19.15 13.69 -29.32
CA LYS A 757 19.79 14.24 -28.11
C LYS A 757 19.78 13.24 -26.94
N ARG A 758 18.71 12.45 -26.76
CA ARG A 758 18.66 11.40 -25.73
C ARG A 758 19.64 10.27 -26.01
N ARG A 759 19.69 9.77 -27.26
CA ARG A 759 20.63 8.72 -27.69
C ARG A 759 22.09 9.15 -27.52
N ASP A 760 22.41 10.38 -27.91
CA ASP A 760 23.75 10.95 -27.75
C ASP A 760 24.16 11.04 -26.28
N ASN A 761 23.30 11.63 -25.44
CA ASN A 761 23.51 11.69 -23.98
C ASN A 761 23.65 10.29 -23.34
N GLN A 762 22.87 9.29 -23.78
CA GLN A 762 22.98 7.92 -23.29
C GLN A 762 24.30 7.27 -23.72
N LYS A 763 24.72 7.49 -24.97
CA LYS A 763 26.02 7.03 -25.48
C LYS A 763 27.17 7.66 -24.70
N HIS A 764 27.14 8.97 -24.46
CA HIS A 764 28.13 9.67 -23.64
C HIS A 764 28.20 9.14 -22.20
N LYS A 765 27.04 8.89 -21.56
CA LYS A 765 27.01 8.29 -20.21
C LYS A 765 27.55 6.86 -20.19
N TYR A 766 27.24 6.04 -21.19
CA TYR A 766 27.77 4.68 -21.29
C TYR A 766 29.30 4.70 -21.47
N ILE A 767 29.80 5.52 -22.40
CA ILE A 767 31.22 5.70 -22.67
C ILE A 767 31.97 6.17 -21.41
N ALA A 768 31.44 7.17 -20.69
CA ALA A 768 32.02 7.65 -19.44
C ALA A 768 32.05 6.56 -18.36
N ALA A 769 31.01 5.74 -18.24
CA ALA A 769 30.97 4.64 -17.27
C ALA A 769 31.95 3.49 -17.62
N GLU A 770 32.28 3.27 -18.89
CA GLU A 770 33.36 2.37 -19.29
C GLU A 770 34.75 2.99 -19.01
N ASP A 771 34.94 4.29 -19.26
CA ASP A 771 36.16 5.01 -18.87
C ASP A 771 36.40 4.93 -17.35
N ASP A 772 35.36 5.10 -16.52
CA ASP A 772 35.44 4.96 -15.05
C ASP A 772 35.86 3.55 -14.63
N LYS A 773 35.39 2.49 -15.32
CA LYS A 773 35.85 1.11 -15.09
C LYS A 773 37.32 0.94 -15.45
N LEU A 774 37.78 1.56 -16.54
CA LEU A 774 39.19 1.53 -16.95
C LEU A 774 40.08 2.24 -15.93
N VAL A 775 39.66 3.41 -15.41
CA VAL A 775 40.36 4.09 -14.30
C VAL A 775 40.42 3.20 -13.06
N ALA A 776 39.29 2.60 -12.65
CA ALA A 776 39.25 1.70 -11.49
C ALA A 776 40.06 0.40 -11.69
N MET A 777 40.17 -0.10 -12.92
CA MET A 777 41.03 -1.25 -13.24
C MET A 777 42.51 -0.86 -13.19
N ASN A 778 42.90 0.30 -13.77
CA ASN A 778 44.26 0.83 -13.68
C ASN A 778 44.71 1.01 -12.21
N GLN A 779 43.84 1.55 -11.34
CA GLN A 779 44.13 1.65 -9.90
C GLN A 779 44.35 0.28 -9.22
N LYS A 780 43.59 -0.76 -9.61
CA LYS A 780 43.76 -2.13 -9.11
C LYS A 780 45.07 -2.76 -9.61
N ILE A 781 45.43 -2.55 -10.87
CA ILE A 781 46.71 -2.99 -11.45
C ILE A 781 47.87 -2.33 -10.70
N GLN A 782 47.84 -1.01 -10.50
CA GLN A 782 48.85 -0.29 -9.73
C GLN A 782 48.99 -0.85 -8.31
N THR A 783 47.88 -1.02 -7.59
CA THR A 783 47.88 -1.58 -6.23
C THR A 783 48.44 -3.02 -6.19
N ALA A 784 48.22 -3.82 -7.24
CA ALA A 784 48.76 -5.17 -7.33
C ALA A 784 50.25 -5.19 -7.68
N LEU A 785 50.71 -4.26 -8.53
CA LEU A 785 52.13 -4.03 -8.79
C LEU A 785 52.87 -3.60 -7.52
N ASP A 786 52.34 -2.61 -6.79
CA ASP A 786 52.97 -2.10 -5.56
C ASP A 786 53.13 -3.24 -4.53
N LYS A 787 52.13 -4.12 -4.42
CA LYS A 787 52.21 -5.34 -3.59
C LYS A 787 53.27 -6.32 -4.07
N LEU A 788 53.43 -6.52 -5.38
CA LEU A 788 54.47 -7.38 -5.94
C LEU A 788 55.88 -6.81 -5.65
N VAL A 789 56.07 -5.50 -5.87
CA VAL A 789 57.34 -4.80 -5.56
C VAL A 789 57.66 -4.87 -4.06
N HIS A 790 56.67 -4.66 -3.19
CA HIS A 790 56.86 -4.82 -1.74
C HIS A 790 57.18 -6.27 -1.34
N ALA A 791 56.57 -7.26 -1.97
CA ALA A 791 56.85 -8.67 -1.71
C ALA A 791 58.28 -9.05 -2.11
N GLY A 792 58.73 -8.68 -3.32
CA GLY A 792 60.09 -8.92 -3.81
C GLY A 792 61.15 -8.24 -2.93
N ARG A 793 60.98 -6.95 -2.60
CA ARG A 793 61.86 -6.26 -1.64
C ARG A 793 61.93 -6.94 -0.27
N ALA A 794 60.83 -7.56 0.16
CA ALA A 794 60.75 -8.26 1.44
C ALA A 794 61.38 -9.67 1.41
N VAL A 795 61.58 -10.26 0.21
CA VAL A 795 62.41 -11.45 -0.05
C VAL A 795 63.89 -11.04 -0.04
N GLU A 796 64.30 -10.08 -0.88
CA GLU A 796 65.68 -9.58 -0.95
C GLU A 796 66.23 -9.15 0.42
N ALA A 797 65.43 -8.43 1.21
CA ALA A 797 65.84 -7.98 2.54
C ALA A 797 66.13 -9.13 3.51
N LYS A 798 65.52 -10.31 3.30
CA LYS A 798 65.74 -11.51 4.10
C LYS A 798 66.89 -12.36 3.57
N GLU A 799 67.08 -12.41 2.25
CA GLU A 799 68.27 -13.01 1.63
C GLU A 799 69.55 -12.29 2.07
N ARG A 800 69.57 -10.95 2.05
CA ARG A 800 70.69 -10.14 2.57
C ARG A 800 70.91 -10.27 4.09
N GLN A 801 69.90 -10.74 4.85
CA GLN A 801 70.06 -11.12 6.26
C GLN A 801 70.70 -12.51 6.39
N LEU A 802 70.26 -13.48 5.57
CA LEU A 802 70.79 -14.83 5.53
C LEU A 802 72.28 -14.87 5.13
N GLU A 803 72.70 -14.05 4.17
CA GLU A 803 74.11 -13.91 3.76
C GLU A 803 75.04 -13.50 4.92
N LYS A 804 74.54 -12.67 5.83
CA LYS A 804 75.32 -12.09 6.94
C LYS A 804 75.27 -12.92 8.22
N GLU A 805 74.31 -13.83 8.35
CA GLU A 805 74.13 -14.67 9.54
C GLU A 805 75.08 -15.87 9.52
N LYS A 806 75.76 -16.13 10.63
CA LYS A 806 76.74 -17.21 10.80
C LYS A 806 76.23 -18.36 11.67
N ASP A 807 75.15 -18.14 12.41
CA ASP A 807 74.51 -19.14 13.27
C ASP A 807 73.62 -20.09 12.44
N ILE A 808 73.96 -21.38 12.45
CA ILE A 808 73.29 -22.43 11.65
C ILE A 808 71.79 -22.54 11.99
N SER A 809 71.41 -22.41 13.27
CA SER A 809 70.01 -22.51 13.70
C SER A 809 69.20 -21.32 13.19
N LYS A 810 69.79 -20.11 13.22
CA LYS A 810 69.15 -18.90 12.69
C LYS A 810 69.07 -18.89 11.17
N ARG A 811 70.09 -19.41 10.45
CA ARG A 811 70.05 -19.55 8.98
C ARG A 811 68.87 -20.42 8.53
N SER A 812 68.70 -21.61 9.11
CA SER A 812 67.56 -22.49 8.78
C SER A 812 66.20 -21.82 9.01
N ARG A 813 66.06 -21.02 10.08
CA ARG A 813 64.85 -20.23 10.34
C ARG A 813 64.64 -19.11 9.31
N LEU A 814 65.71 -18.43 8.87
CA LEU A 814 65.66 -17.41 7.83
C LEU A 814 65.32 -18.01 6.46
N GLU A 815 65.85 -19.18 6.11
CA GLU A 815 65.50 -19.92 4.88
C GLU A 815 64.00 -20.28 4.84
N ALA A 816 63.43 -20.72 5.97
CA ALA A 816 61.99 -20.96 6.11
C ALA A 816 61.15 -19.67 6.01
N GLU A 817 61.66 -18.51 6.47
CA GLU A 817 61.02 -17.20 6.28
C GLU A 817 61.09 -16.72 4.82
N ILE A 818 62.23 -16.92 4.14
CA ILE A 818 62.41 -16.60 2.72
C ILE A 818 61.43 -17.41 1.89
N SER A 819 61.39 -18.73 2.05
CA SER A 819 60.45 -19.62 1.34
C SER A 819 58.99 -19.16 1.47
N LYS A 820 58.55 -18.80 2.69
CA LYS A 820 57.20 -18.24 2.92
C LYS A 820 56.96 -16.91 2.18
N LYS A 821 57.97 -16.05 2.08
CA LYS A 821 57.90 -14.76 1.37
C LYS A 821 57.94 -14.93 -0.15
N THR A 822 58.73 -15.85 -0.68
CA THR A 822 58.74 -16.20 -2.11
C THR A 822 57.38 -16.75 -2.56
N VAL A 823 56.71 -17.56 -1.72
CA VAL A 823 55.32 -18.00 -1.97
C VAL A 823 54.34 -16.82 -1.95
N ALA A 824 54.54 -15.82 -1.09
CA ALA A 824 53.70 -14.61 -1.08
C ALA A 824 53.93 -13.74 -2.32
N GLU A 825 55.17 -13.61 -2.79
CA GLU A 825 55.51 -12.91 -4.04
C GLU A 825 54.91 -13.60 -5.26
N SER A 826 55.03 -14.93 -5.37
CA SER A 826 54.39 -15.74 -6.41
C SER A 826 52.87 -15.53 -6.45
N LYS A 827 52.21 -15.50 -5.28
CA LYS A 827 50.78 -15.17 -5.18
C LYS A 827 50.46 -13.75 -5.65
N ALA A 828 51.29 -12.76 -5.34
CA ALA A 828 51.13 -11.38 -5.83
C ALA A 828 51.29 -11.29 -7.36
N ARG A 829 52.27 -12.00 -7.92
CA ARG A 829 52.54 -12.07 -9.36
C ARG A 829 51.35 -12.67 -10.12
N ASN A 830 50.86 -13.83 -9.66
CA ASN A 830 49.67 -14.48 -10.21
C ASN A 830 48.39 -13.62 -10.10
N ALA A 831 48.28 -12.75 -9.10
CA ALA A 831 47.17 -11.81 -8.96
C ALA A 831 47.26 -10.66 -9.98
N LEU A 832 48.46 -10.10 -10.19
CA LEU A 832 48.72 -9.06 -11.20
C LEU A 832 48.47 -9.58 -12.62
N GLU A 833 48.90 -10.80 -12.93
CA GLU A 833 48.66 -11.43 -14.23
C GLU A 833 47.15 -11.64 -14.51
N LYS A 834 46.39 -12.14 -13.53
CA LYS A 834 44.93 -12.28 -13.64
C LYS A 834 44.21 -10.94 -13.84
N LEU A 835 44.66 -9.88 -13.16
CA LEU A 835 44.12 -8.53 -13.37
C LEU A 835 44.48 -7.99 -14.77
N THR A 836 45.70 -8.26 -15.23
CA THR A 836 46.19 -7.87 -16.56
C THR A 836 45.41 -8.55 -17.68
N SER A 837 45.10 -9.85 -17.54
CA SER A 837 44.25 -10.57 -18.51
C SER A 837 42.85 -9.95 -18.58
N LYS A 838 42.22 -9.66 -17.43
CA LYS A 838 40.91 -8.99 -17.38
C LYS A 838 40.94 -7.56 -17.88
N ALA A 839 42.08 -6.88 -17.80
CA ALA A 839 42.24 -5.55 -18.37
C ALA A 839 42.21 -5.59 -19.90
N LYS A 840 42.89 -6.57 -20.54
CA LYS A 840 42.86 -6.73 -22.01
C LYS A 840 41.44 -6.91 -22.56
N GLU A 841 40.54 -7.54 -21.81
CA GLU A 841 39.11 -7.67 -22.18
C GLU A 841 38.36 -6.33 -22.15
N LEU A 842 38.83 -5.35 -21.39
CA LEU A 842 38.26 -3.99 -21.27
C LEU A 842 38.93 -2.97 -22.20
N GLU A 843 40.11 -3.26 -22.78
CA GLU A 843 40.90 -2.30 -23.56
C GLU A 843 40.18 -1.76 -24.81
N ALA A 844 39.16 -2.48 -25.28
CA ALA A 844 38.30 -2.10 -26.41
C ALA A 844 37.00 -1.37 -26.01
N THR A 845 36.78 -1.06 -24.72
CA THR A 845 35.61 -0.29 -24.25
C THR A 845 36.00 1.16 -23.90
N GLY A 846 35.00 2.04 -23.69
CA GLY A 846 35.25 3.44 -23.33
C GLY A 846 35.43 4.39 -24.52
N SER A 847 36.00 5.57 -24.24
CA SER A 847 36.19 6.66 -25.21
C SER A 847 37.52 6.60 -25.96
N GLY A 848 38.42 5.71 -25.55
CA GLY A 848 39.83 5.70 -25.96
C GLY A 848 40.68 6.82 -25.32
N ARG A 849 40.11 7.69 -24.47
CA ARG A 849 40.87 8.70 -23.72
C ARG A 849 41.54 8.12 -22.47
N VAL A 850 40.90 7.12 -21.85
CA VAL A 850 41.51 6.31 -20.78
C VAL A 850 42.04 5.04 -21.43
N VAL A 851 43.35 4.83 -21.34
CA VAL A 851 44.02 3.62 -21.84
C VAL A 851 44.53 2.83 -20.64
N ILE A 852 44.63 1.51 -20.76
CA ILE A 852 45.27 0.69 -19.73
C ILE A 852 46.76 1.04 -19.66
N ALA A 853 47.30 1.12 -18.44
CA ALA A 853 48.68 1.49 -18.16
C ALA A 853 49.67 0.40 -18.65
N ARG A 854 49.94 0.36 -19.97
CA ARG A 854 50.83 -0.61 -20.63
C ARG A 854 52.27 -0.58 -20.09
N GLN A 855 52.70 0.52 -19.47
CA GLN A 855 54.02 0.69 -18.84
C GLN A 855 54.31 -0.28 -17.67
N LEU A 856 53.33 -1.08 -17.23
CA LEU A 856 53.52 -2.10 -16.19
C LEU A 856 53.65 -3.54 -16.74
N ILE A 857 53.56 -3.72 -18.07
CA ILE A 857 53.47 -5.05 -18.71
C ILE A 857 54.59 -5.25 -19.77
N GLY A 858 55.32 -4.20 -20.16
CA GLY A 858 56.42 -4.30 -21.13
C GLY A 858 57.51 -3.24 -20.93
N GLY A 859 58.74 -3.72 -20.69
CA GLY A 859 59.94 -2.92 -20.47
C GLY A 859 60.29 -2.79 -18.97
N GLY A 860 61.43 -3.24 -18.46
CA GLY A 860 62.52 -4.00 -19.11
C GLY A 860 63.87 -3.65 -18.51
N CYS A 861 64.45 -4.57 -17.75
CA CYS A 861 65.90 -4.77 -17.54
C CYS A 861 66.10 -6.08 -16.78
#